data_AF-A0A7W1NL22-F1
#
_entry.id   AF-A0A7W1NL22-F1
#
_cell.length_a   1.000
_cell.length_b   1.000
_cell.length_c   1.000
_cell.angle_alpha   90.00
_cell.angle_beta   90.00
_cell.angle_gamma   90.00
#
_symmetry.space_group_name_H-M   'P 1'
#
loop_
_entity.id
_entity.type
_entity.pdbx_description
1 polymer ?
#
loop_
_entity_poly.entity_id
_entity_poly.type
_entity_poly.pdbx_seq_one_letter_code
_entity_poly.pdbx_strand_id
1 'polypeptide(L)'
;SAAVVVFMGTANISPEAAQAGYFLDLSPLTATDTSLNTDDFFPDIWQSVQWDGKVWMMPVSADLVALIYNKDLFDKAGLAYPAGQWTVDDLDTAARALAEKDASGKVTKPGLMIMGGYTGLLIRSLLGAGFYDASVTPNSPSMSNPALEPILTTLAKLEQDGIVSTSFTGDPSTLPMQIAGSFNILSVGLNGTKPGASLLPGGKAGIDAQGFAISAGTLYPEQAYALAKFLSFSPAAANSFLSATPARQSLVGIKAPTPAGDSGAVAIVRPNTPEIQALVTEALANALPTSEQRYEDYVTTALDKMVSDNIDAQTALQNVETTAVSNQQAAADKKTNLVVNVATPVPETVLAQGKVSLKFGMLSFATPLPNKAQWDQVIQDFVASDPQVGEVKLDTGLNQPEQSAKKFDCFYLPLNYVPQIDPTTILNLDPFMDADASFDRNDVINGVLAQVQRDNKTWALPIVIQPDGMKYDADAFQKAGIPEPTNGWTINSFTDALKALKSVTPDKPPFEPQGVGGTYLLLLTAAFGGLPIDYRTNPPTFNFSDPNAITALQQVLDLAKDGYLKYGELAGNGLASFSISGGEDTAPIYTASLNGFQFGAVGATKPATGGNPYKLTTYPTGSTYNGATYSIGTAYVSATSQNPEGCYRWLSTLSRHPELFTGMPARLSLLDNAAVVASQKPDETAFYKQFAALLQDPNTIAFPSLLSSASPSSFLIERWIDKAFDNYVLHDGDLATDLATAETYVKAFTECNANLSPEDQKNQLKLINCATIADPSLKSLFGAFVGAAGS
;
A
#
# COMPACT_ATOMS: atom_id res chain seq x y z
N SER A 1 17.25 -4.02 6.05
CA SER A 1 18.71 -3.88 6.09
C SER A 1 19.13 -3.96 7.54
N ALA A 2 20.31 -4.48 7.88
CA ALA A 2 20.77 -4.46 9.27
C ALA A 2 21.33 -3.07 9.58
N ALA A 3 20.44 -2.12 9.90
CA ALA A 3 20.83 -0.83 10.43
C ALA A 3 21.17 -0.96 11.93
N VAL A 4 22.06 -0.11 12.42
CA VAL A 4 22.47 -0.10 13.84
C VAL A 4 21.29 0.25 14.75
N VAL A 5 20.53 1.28 14.37
CA VAL A 5 19.34 1.78 15.06
C VAL A 5 18.18 1.75 14.06
N VAL A 6 17.06 1.13 14.43
CA VAL A 6 15.91 0.91 13.55
C VAL A 6 14.65 1.46 14.21
N PHE A 7 13.91 2.31 13.48
CA PHE A 7 12.59 2.72 13.91
C PHE A 7 11.57 1.60 13.66
N MET A 8 10.77 1.26 14.66
CA MET A 8 9.70 0.26 14.55
C MET A 8 8.61 0.46 15.61
N GLY A 9 7.45 -0.15 15.38
CA GLY A 9 6.43 -0.33 16.40
C GLY A 9 6.73 -1.53 17.28
N THR A 10 6.20 -1.54 18.50
CA THR A 10 6.33 -2.66 19.44
C THR A 10 5.72 -3.95 18.90
N ALA A 11 4.68 -3.86 18.07
CA ALA A 11 4.11 -5.02 17.36
C ALA A 11 5.13 -5.75 16.46
N ASN A 12 6.21 -5.09 16.03
CA ASN A 12 7.25 -5.71 15.22
C ASN A 12 8.37 -6.39 16.03
N ILE A 13 8.36 -6.26 17.36
CA ILE A 13 9.33 -6.92 18.24
C ILE A 13 8.66 -8.14 18.88
N SER A 14 8.47 -9.19 18.08
CA SER A 14 7.84 -10.42 18.56
C SER A 14 8.70 -11.10 19.65
N PRO A 15 8.09 -11.86 20.58
CA PRO A 15 8.84 -12.65 21.56
C PRO A 15 9.87 -13.59 20.89
N GLU A 16 9.54 -14.21 19.76
CA GLU A 16 10.44 -15.05 18.96
C GLU A 16 11.63 -14.26 18.43
N ALA A 17 11.41 -13.06 17.90
CA ALA A 17 12.50 -12.25 17.34
C ALA A 17 13.45 -11.74 18.44
N ALA A 18 12.91 -11.37 19.59
CA ALA A 18 13.69 -11.06 20.79
C ALA A 18 14.46 -12.28 21.31
N GLN A 19 13.81 -13.45 21.39
CA GLN A 19 14.42 -14.70 21.83
C GLN A 19 15.53 -15.17 20.88
N ALA A 20 15.36 -14.99 19.57
CA ALA A 20 16.36 -15.30 18.55
C ALA A 20 17.60 -14.40 18.62
N GLY A 21 17.55 -13.28 19.34
CA GLY A 21 18.69 -12.38 19.54
C GLY A 21 18.88 -11.37 18.41
N TYR A 22 17.80 -10.92 17.75
CA TYR A 22 17.90 -9.86 16.75
C TYR A 22 18.11 -8.47 17.35
N PHE A 23 17.60 -8.26 18.56
CA PHE A 23 17.58 -6.96 19.24
C PHE A 23 18.54 -6.95 20.43
N LEU A 24 19.25 -5.84 20.60
CA LEU A 24 20.09 -5.57 21.75
C LEU A 24 19.18 -5.31 22.97
N ASP A 25 19.43 -6.03 24.05
CA ASP A 25 18.83 -5.72 25.36
C ASP A 25 19.46 -4.43 25.91
N LEU A 26 18.63 -3.39 26.04
CA LEU A 26 19.02 -2.07 26.51
C LEU A 26 19.03 -1.97 28.03
N SER A 27 18.52 -2.97 28.76
CA SER A 27 18.43 -2.91 30.23
C SER A 27 19.77 -2.63 30.93
N PRO A 28 20.94 -3.14 30.49
CA PRO A 28 22.22 -2.79 31.13
C PRO A 28 22.62 -1.33 30.87
N LEU A 29 22.25 -0.79 29.71
CA LEU A 29 22.57 0.59 29.31
C LEU A 29 21.65 1.59 30.00
N THR A 30 20.35 1.29 30.09
CA THR A 30 19.38 2.15 30.80
C THR A 30 19.63 2.15 32.31
N ALA A 31 20.00 1.02 32.91
CA ALA A 31 20.27 0.92 34.35
C ALA A 31 21.52 1.70 34.80
N THR A 32 22.49 1.92 33.91
CA THR A 32 23.74 2.64 34.22
C THR A 32 23.70 4.11 33.81
N ASP A 33 22.75 4.52 32.98
CA ASP A 33 22.62 5.86 32.46
C ASP A 33 21.85 6.80 33.40
N THR A 34 22.58 7.47 34.27
CA THR A 34 22.02 8.49 35.18
C THR A 34 21.36 9.70 34.48
N SER A 35 21.56 9.87 33.17
CA SER A 35 20.94 10.95 32.40
C SER A 35 19.56 10.55 31.83
N LEU A 36 19.16 9.28 31.91
CA LEU A 36 17.86 8.81 31.47
C LEU A 36 16.86 8.93 32.63
N ASN A 37 15.97 9.93 32.57
CA ASN A 37 14.84 9.97 33.47
C ASN A 37 13.73 9.04 32.95
N THR A 38 13.58 7.86 33.56
CA THR A 38 12.51 6.90 33.19
C THR A 38 11.13 7.37 33.64
N ASP A 39 11.05 8.18 34.69
CA ASP A 39 9.78 8.72 35.21
C ASP A 39 9.17 9.79 34.29
N ASP A 40 9.96 10.29 33.34
CA ASP A 40 9.48 11.17 32.28
C ASP A 40 8.69 10.41 31.20
N PHE A 41 8.76 9.07 31.14
CA PHE A 41 7.90 8.32 30.24
C PHE A 41 6.50 8.11 30.84
N PHE A 42 5.49 7.97 29.99
CA PHE A 42 4.22 7.40 30.47
C PHE A 42 4.47 5.93 30.87
N PRO A 43 4.03 5.50 32.08
CA PRO A 43 4.35 4.18 32.61
C PRO A 43 4.01 3.03 31.65
N ASP A 44 2.80 3.03 31.07
CA ASP A 44 2.36 1.96 30.19
C ASP A 44 3.10 1.96 28.84
N ILE A 45 3.50 3.14 28.33
CA ILE A 45 4.34 3.23 27.12
C ILE A 45 5.74 2.69 27.39
N TRP A 46 6.32 3.00 28.55
CA TRP A 46 7.61 2.46 28.98
C TRP A 46 7.54 0.95 29.23
N GLN A 47 6.42 0.46 29.78
CA GLN A 47 6.19 -0.97 29.97
C GLN A 47 6.01 -1.71 28.64
N SER A 48 5.45 -1.08 27.59
CA SER A 48 5.27 -1.72 26.28
C SER A 48 6.57 -2.24 25.66
N VAL A 49 7.71 -1.62 26.01
CA VAL A 49 9.03 -1.99 25.50
C VAL A 49 9.79 -2.94 26.42
N GLN A 50 9.15 -3.42 27.49
CA GLN A 50 9.74 -4.25 28.54
C GLN A 50 9.06 -5.60 28.69
N TRP A 51 9.86 -6.66 28.63
CA TRP A 51 9.43 -7.99 29.04
C TRP A 51 10.62 -8.89 29.30
N ASP A 52 10.40 -10.00 30.02
CA ASP A 52 11.44 -10.94 30.46
C ASP A 52 12.62 -10.26 31.20
N GLY A 53 12.32 -9.16 31.90
CA GLY A 53 13.31 -8.33 32.62
C GLY A 53 14.21 -7.47 31.72
N LYS A 54 13.87 -7.32 30.45
CA LYS A 54 14.70 -6.63 29.44
C LYS A 54 14.00 -5.42 28.85
N VAL A 55 14.78 -4.52 28.25
CA VAL A 55 14.29 -3.35 27.53
C VAL A 55 14.69 -3.51 26.07
N TRP A 56 13.73 -3.57 25.15
CA TRP A 56 14.02 -3.97 23.76
C TRP A 56 14.16 -2.81 22.78
N MET A 57 13.65 -1.63 23.16
CA MET A 57 13.71 -0.42 22.35
C MET A 57 13.57 0.82 23.21
N MET A 58 13.97 1.97 22.66
CA MET A 58 13.71 3.28 23.27
C MET A 58 12.43 3.88 22.67
N PRO A 59 11.34 4.06 23.44
CA PRO A 59 10.09 4.58 22.91
C PRO A 59 10.17 6.09 22.64
N VAL A 60 9.41 6.54 21.65
CA VAL A 60 9.39 7.92 21.12
C VAL A 60 7.97 8.46 21.07
N SER A 61 7.02 7.64 20.62
CA SER A 61 5.60 7.95 20.56
C SER A 61 4.77 6.69 20.80
N ALA A 62 3.46 6.83 20.96
CA ALA A 62 2.53 5.73 21.00
C ALA A 62 1.21 6.08 20.31
N ASP A 63 0.63 5.07 19.68
CA ASP A 63 -0.75 5.08 19.22
C ASP A 63 -1.68 4.52 20.30
N LEU A 64 -2.88 5.09 20.40
CA LEU A 64 -3.93 4.66 21.34
C LEU A 64 -5.06 3.99 20.58
N VAL A 65 -5.43 2.79 21.00
CA VAL A 65 -6.51 2.00 20.39
C VAL A 65 -7.72 1.98 21.30
N ALA A 66 -8.88 2.34 20.75
CA ALA A 66 -10.13 2.49 21.48
C ALA A 66 -11.33 2.01 20.66
N LEU A 67 -12.50 1.92 21.31
CA LEU A 67 -13.78 1.67 20.63
C LEU A 67 -14.40 3.02 20.23
N ILE A 68 -14.54 3.24 18.93
CA ILE A 68 -15.22 4.39 18.32
C ILE A 68 -16.64 3.96 17.98
N TYR A 69 -17.62 4.84 18.20
CA TYR A 69 -19.02 4.54 17.88
C TYR A 69 -19.78 5.76 17.36
N ASN A 70 -20.83 5.49 16.58
CA ASN A 70 -21.73 6.51 16.05
C ASN A 70 -22.92 6.73 17.02
N LYS A 71 -22.91 7.87 17.74
CA LYS A 71 -23.95 8.22 18.73
C LYS A 71 -25.37 8.19 18.15
N ASP A 72 -25.55 8.69 16.92
CA ASP A 72 -26.87 8.75 16.28
C ASP A 72 -27.43 7.35 15.96
N LEU A 73 -26.57 6.41 15.59
CA LEU A 73 -26.97 5.01 15.34
C LEU A 73 -27.35 4.29 16.63
N PHE A 74 -26.66 4.57 17.74
CA PHE A 74 -27.03 4.08 19.06
C PHE A 74 -28.37 4.65 19.54
N ASP A 75 -28.56 5.97 19.40
CA ASP A 75 -29.81 6.64 19.77
C ASP A 75 -30.99 6.09 18.97
N LYS A 76 -30.80 5.89 17.66
CA LYS A 76 -31.81 5.30 16.77
C LYS A 76 -32.15 3.87 17.16
N ALA A 77 -31.17 3.09 17.62
CA ALA A 77 -31.37 1.72 18.10
C ALA A 77 -31.92 1.66 19.54
N GLY A 78 -31.97 2.79 20.26
CA GLY A 78 -32.36 2.83 21.67
C GLY A 78 -31.36 2.12 22.59
N LEU A 79 -30.09 2.05 22.18
CA LEU A 79 -29.02 1.38 22.92
C LEU A 79 -28.26 2.39 23.80
N ALA A 80 -27.83 1.93 24.98
CA ALA A 80 -26.89 2.69 25.79
C ALA A 80 -25.52 2.75 25.09
N TYR A 81 -24.84 3.89 25.20
CA TYR A 81 -23.50 4.04 24.64
C TYR A 81 -22.48 3.12 25.37
N PRO A 82 -21.40 2.73 24.68
CA PRO A 82 -20.31 1.99 25.31
C PRO A 82 -19.71 2.79 26.46
N ALA A 83 -19.62 2.17 27.64
CA ALA A 83 -19.08 2.77 28.87
C ALA A 83 -17.74 2.13 29.30
N GLY A 84 -17.04 1.47 28.36
CA GLY A 84 -15.76 0.80 28.59
C GLY A 84 -15.84 -0.54 29.34
N GLN A 85 -16.85 -0.79 30.17
CA GLN A 85 -16.97 -2.02 30.98
C GLN A 85 -17.79 -3.14 30.31
N TRP A 86 -17.90 -3.13 28.99
CA TRP A 86 -18.65 -4.14 28.26
C TRP A 86 -18.02 -5.52 28.37
N THR A 87 -18.85 -6.52 28.61
CA THR A 87 -18.52 -7.94 28.48
C THR A 87 -18.61 -8.38 27.02
N VAL A 88 -18.19 -9.61 26.71
CA VAL A 88 -18.35 -10.16 25.36
C VAL A 88 -19.83 -10.31 24.98
N ASP A 89 -20.71 -10.57 25.94
CA ASP A 89 -22.16 -10.66 25.73
C ASP A 89 -22.79 -9.30 25.42
N ASP A 90 -22.32 -8.23 26.08
CA ASP A 90 -22.74 -6.86 25.78
C ASP A 90 -22.32 -6.46 24.36
N LEU A 91 -21.09 -6.82 23.98
CA LEU A 91 -20.56 -6.61 22.64
C LEU A 91 -21.37 -7.36 21.57
N ASP A 92 -21.66 -8.64 21.79
CA ASP A 92 -22.49 -9.46 20.90
C ASP A 92 -23.88 -8.84 20.72
N THR A 93 -24.52 -8.46 21.83
CA THR A 93 -25.84 -7.84 21.82
C THR A 93 -25.84 -6.54 21.02
N ALA A 94 -24.89 -5.64 21.30
CA ALA A 94 -24.81 -4.36 20.60
C ALA A 94 -24.47 -4.53 19.12
N ALA A 95 -23.48 -5.36 18.79
CA ALA A 95 -23.06 -5.58 17.40
C ALA A 95 -24.20 -6.18 16.56
N ARG A 96 -24.94 -7.16 17.08
CA ARG A 96 -26.10 -7.72 16.37
C ARG A 96 -27.23 -6.73 16.19
N ALA A 97 -27.51 -5.90 17.19
CA ALA A 97 -28.55 -4.89 17.13
C ALA A 97 -28.23 -3.75 16.13
N LEU A 98 -26.93 -3.47 15.93
CA LEU A 98 -26.46 -2.39 15.06
C LEU A 98 -26.12 -2.83 13.63
N ALA A 99 -25.99 -4.13 13.37
CA ALA A 99 -25.73 -4.65 12.03
C ALA A 99 -26.94 -4.42 11.10
N GLU A 100 -26.67 -4.02 9.86
CA GLU A 100 -27.70 -3.86 8.83
C GLU A 100 -27.76 -5.10 7.94
N LYS A 101 -28.96 -5.55 7.63
CA LYS A 101 -29.23 -6.72 6.79
C LYS A 101 -30.11 -6.33 5.61
N ASP A 102 -29.88 -6.96 4.47
CA ASP A 102 -30.78 -6.84 3.31
C ASP A 102 -32.08 -7.66 3.51
N ALA A 103 -32.97 -7.58 2.51
CA ALA A 103 -34.24 -8.33 2.52
C ALA A 103 -34.07 -9.86 2.53
N SER A 104 -32.90 -10.38 2.15
CA SER A 104 -32.56 -11.81 2.20
C SER A 104 -32.01 -12.24 3.57
N GLY A 105 -31.75 -11.29 4.46
CA GLY A 105 -31.17 -11.53 5.78
C GLY A 105 -29.64 -11.55 5.79
N LYS A 106 -28.98 -11.26 4.67
CA LYS A 106 -27.52 -11.15 4.57
C LYS A 106 -27.08 -9.82 5.18
N VAL A 107 -26.02 -9.85 6.00
CA VAL A 107 -25.43 -8.63 6.55
C VAL A 107 -24.77 -7.82 5.44
N THR A 108 -25.22 -6.58 5.25
CA THR A 108 -24.66 -5.61 4.29
C THR A 108 -23.74 -4.62 4.97
N LYS A 109 -23.89 -4.43 6.29
CA LYS A 109 -23.04 -3.57 7.10
C LYS A 109 -22.81 -4.21 8.47
N PRO A 110 -21.54 -4.47 8.85
CA PRO A 110 -21.25 -5.07 10.14
C PRO A 110 -21.62 -4.12 11.28
N GLY A 111 -22.00 -4.71 12.42
CA GLY A 111 -22.25 -3.95 13.65
C GLY A 111 -20.96 -3.46 14.30
N LEU A 112 -19.86 -4.18 14.09
CA LEU A 112 -18.52 -3.83 14.54
C LEU A 112 -17.50 -4.13 13.45
N MET A 113 -16.64 -3.15 13.16
CA MET A 113 -15.40 -3.39 12.43
C MET A 113 -14.20 -3.37 13.39
N ILE A 114 -13.33 -4.36 13.28
CA ILE A 114 -12.06 -4.38 14.01
C ILE A 114 -10.97 -4.15 12.97
N MET A 115 -10.29 -3.01 13.01
CA MET A 115 -9.20 -2.80 12.05
C MET A 115 -8.10 -3.85 12.25
N GLY A 116 -7.56 -4.35 11.14
CA GLY A 116 -6.60 -5.46 11.13
C GLY A 116 -5.45 -5.23 12.12
N GLY A 117 -5.18 -6.23 12.96
CA GLY A 117 -4.17 -6.20 14.02
C GLY A 117 -4.71 -5.99 15.44
N TYR A 118 -5.97 -5.56 15.62
CA TYR A 118 -6.52 -5.29 16.97
C TYR A 118 -7.44 -6.37 17.55
N THR A 119 -7.64 -7.49 16.86
CA THR A 119 -8.48 -8.60 17.34
C THR A 119 -7.89 -9.24 18.59
N GLY A 120 -6.58 -9.50 18.59
CA GLY A 120 -5.84 -10.01 19.74
C GLY A 120 -5.96 -9.09 20.97
N LEU A 121 -5.81 -7.79 20.75
CA LEU A 121 -5.97 -6.76 21.78
C LEU A 121 -7.39 -6.74 22.37
N LEU A 122 -8.44 -6.85 21.54
CA LEU A 122 -9.83 -6.96 22.03
C LEU A 122 -10.00 -8.20 22.91
N ILE A 123 -9.51 -9.35 22.47
CA ILE A 123 -9.57 -10.60 23.23
C ILE A 123 -8.81 -10.45 24.56
N ARG A 124 -7.63 -9.84 24.54
CA ARG A 124 -6.82 -9.56 25.73
C ARG A 124 -7.53 -8.64 26.72
N SER A 125 -8.25 -7.64 26.22
CA SER A 125 -9.06 -6.73 27.01
C SER A 125 -10.25 -7.44 27.66
N LEU A 126 -11.01 -8.23 26.90
CA LEU A 126 -12.15 -9.01 27.38
C LEU A 126 -11.76 -10.10 28.39
N LEU A 127 -10.62 -10.77 28.17
CA LEU A 127 -10.13 -11.84 29.05
C LEU A 127 -9.63 -11.30 30.39
N GLY A 128 -8.97 -10.14 30.38
CA GLY A 128 -8.32 -9.56 31.56
C GLY A 128 -6.98 -10.23 31.97
N ALA A 129 -6.53 -11.27 31.26
CA ALA A 129 -5.25 -11.96 31.50
C ALA A 129 -4.41 -12.08 30.22
N GLY A 130 -3.07 -12.19 30.37
CA GLY A 130 -2.14 -12.37 29.25
C GLY A 130 -2.14 -13.79 28.68
N PHE A 131 -1.49 -13.97 27.52
CA PHE A 131 -1.38 -15.24 26.80
C PHE A 131 -0.06 -15.98 27.06
N TYR A 132 0.49 -15.77 28.26
CA TYR A 132 1.80 -16.28 28.66
C TYR A 132 1.83 -16.64 30.15
N ASP A 133 2.71 -17.57 30.51
CA ASP A 133 2.98 -17.93 31.89
C ASP A 133 3.95 -16.92 32.51
N ALA A 134 3.40 -16.03 33.35
CA ALA A 134 4.15 -15.01 34.07
C ALA A 134 5.08 -15.59 35.16
N SER A 135 4.94 -16.87 35.52
CA SER A 135 5.73 -17.51 36.58
C SER A 135 7.10 -18.02 36.13
N VAL A 136 7.34 -18.08 34.82
CA VAL A 136 8.60 -18.52 34.22
C VAL A 136 9.27 -17.37 33.46
N THR A 137 10.61 -17.35 33.40
CA THR A 137 11.37 -16.33 32.65
C THR A 137 12.45 -17.00 31.78
N PRO A 138 12.47 -16.80 30.45
CA PRO A 138 11.51 -16.05 29.63
C PRO A 138 10.07 -16.57 29.76
N ASN A 139 9.07 -15.69 29.67
CA ASN A 139 7.68 -16.09 29.77
C ASN A 139 7.34 -17.05 28.62
N SER A 140 6.72 -18.19 28.95
CA SER A 140 6.34 -19.19 27.95
C SER A 140 4.91 -18.95 27.46
N PRO A 141 4.57 -19.29 26.20
CA PRO A 141 3.20 -19.19 25.70
C PRO A 141 2.22 -19.98 26.59
N SER A 142 1.08 -19.40 26.91
CA SER A 142 0.01 -20.03 27.69
C SER A 142 -1.36 -19.49 27.25
N MET A 143 -2.06 -20.28 26.44
CA MET A 143 -3.33 -19.94 25.79
C MET A 143 -4.44 -20.93 26.13
N SER A 144 -4.11 -22.06 26.76
CA SER A 144 -5.03 -23.07 27.30
C SER A 144 -5.79 -22.56 28.53
N ASN A 145 -6.54 -21.48 28.37
CA ASN A 145 -7.35 -20.84 29.42
C ASN A 145 -8.85 -21.07 29.16
N PRO A 146 -9.58 -21.76 30.05
CA PRO A 146 -11.02 -22.00 29.88
C PRO A 146 -11.86 -20.71 29.75
N ALA A 147 -11.37 -19.57 30.26
CA ALA A 147 -12.04 -18.29 30.12
C ALA A 147 -11.94 -17.70 28.69
N LEU A 148 -11.01 -18.19 27.85
CA LEU A 148 -10.91 -17.78 26.45
C LEU A 148 -11.95 -18.44 25.56
N GLU A 149 -12.32 -19.68 25.85
CA GLU A 149 -13.27 -20.45 25.04
C GLU A 149 -14.58 -19.70 24.77
N PRO A 150 -15.31 -19.14 25.77
CA PRO A 150 -16.55 -18.42 25.49
C PRO A 150 -16.33 -17.12 24.70
N ILE A 151 -15.21 -16.43 24.89
CA ILE A 151 -14.88 -15.20 24.15
C ILE A 151 -14.67 -15.53 22.68
N LEU A 152 -13.78 -16.49 22.39
CA LEU A 152 -13.49 -16.93 21.03
C LEU A 152 -14.72 -17.54 20.35
N THR A 153 -15.50 -18.35 21.07
CA THR A 153 -16.75 -18.92 20.54
C THR A 153 -17.71 -17.82 20.08
N THR A 154 -17.87 -16.77 20.88
CA THR A 154 -18.78 -15.67 20.58
C THR A 154 -18.27 -14.84 19.39
N LEU A 155 -16.98 -14.49 19.38
CA LEU A 155 -16.37 -13.74 18.29
C LEU A 155 -16.39 -14.54 16.98
N ALA A 156 -16.06 -15.83 17.00
CA ALA A 156 -16.11 -16.70 15.83
C ALA A 156 -17.53 -16.74 15.24
N LYS A 157 -18.55 -16.81 16.11
CA LYS A 157 -19.93 -16.80 15.67
C LYS A 157 -20.35 -15.46 15.05
N LEU A 158 -19.90 -14.35 15.64
CA LEU A 158 -20.14 -13.01 15.10
C LEU A 158 -19.46 -12.79 13.73
N GLU A 159 -18.25 -13.31 13.54
CA GLU A 159 -17.54 -13.25 12.25
C GLU A 159 -18.20 -14.14 11.19
N GLN A 160 -18.57 -15.38 11.54
CA GLN A 160 -19.32 -16.27 10.64
C GLN A 160 -20.66 -15.66 10.21
N ASP A 161 -21.32 -14.90 11.09
CA ASP A 161 -22.58 -14.22 10.80
C ASP A 161 -22.37 -12.89 10.04
N GLY A 162 -21.12 -12.46 9.80
CA GLY A 162 -20.77 -11.17 9.16
C GLY A 162 -21.07 -9.94 10.03
N ILE A 163 -21.39 -10.13 11.31
CA ILE A 163 -21.74 -9.06 12.26
C ILE A 163 -20.48 -8.32 12.73
N VAL A 164 -19.38 -9.06 12.91
CA VAL A 164 -18.04 -8.53 13.12
C VAL A 164 -17.23 -8.75 11.84
N SER A 165 -16.46 -7.75 11.42
CA SER A 165 -15.58 -7.88 10.25
C SER A 165 -14.24 -7.18 10.48
N THR A 166 -13.19 -7.71 9.86
CA THR A 166 -11.86 -7.08 9.81
C THR A 166 -11.65 -6.17 8.61
N SER A 167 -12.61 -6.16 7.67
CA SER A 167 -12.59 -5.33 6.47
C SER A 167 -13.99 -4.81 6.12
N PHE A 168 -14.06 -3.66 5.46
CA PHE A 168 -15.31 -3.10 4.96
C PHE A 168 -15.04 -2.34 3.66
N THR A 169 -15.84 -2.60 2.62
CA THR A 169 -15.68 -2.03 1.28
C THR A 169 -16.47 -0.74 1.07
N GLY A 170 -17.14 -0.22 2.11
CA GLY A 170 -17.85 1.06 2.10
C GLY A 170 -17.18 2.13 2.97
N ASP A 171 -17.81 3.29 3.13
CA ASP A 171 -17.29 4.37 3.98
C ASP A 171 -17.25 3.96 5.47
N PRO A 172 -16.06 3.81 6.08
CA PRO A 172 -15.94 3.41 7.48
C PRO A 172 -16.61 4.39 8.44
N SER A 173 -16.73 5.68 8.09
CA SER A 173 -17.38 6.68 8.95
C SER A 173 -18.88 6.43 9.17
N THR A 174 -19.49 5.59 8.33
CA THR A 174 -20.90 5.18 8.45
C THR A 174 -21.10 4.04 9.45
N LEU A 175 -20.04 3.32 9.83
CA LEU A 175 -20.14 2.12 10.66
C LEU A 175 -20.64 2.43 12.09
N PRO A 176 -21.42 1.54 12.71
CA PRO A 176 -21.93 1.78 14.05
C PRO A 176 -20.82 1.77 15.11
N MET A 177 -19.89 0.82 15.01
CA MET A 177 -18.75 0.68 15.90
C MET A 177 -17.48 0.30 15.14
N GLN A 178 -16.34 0.81 15.62
CA GLN A 178 -15.02 0.51 15.10
C GLN A 178 -14.00 0.39 16.24
N ILE A 179 -13.15 -0.63 16.23
CA ILE A 179 -11.94 -0.67 17.04
C ILE A 179 -10.77 -0.23 16.17
N ALA A 180 -10.17 0.91 16.52
CA ALA A 180 -9.14 1.53 15.71
C ALA A 180 -8.16 2.39 16.53
N GLY A 181 -6.99 2.63 15.95
CA GLY A 181 -5.96 3.53 16.47
C GLY A 181 -6.32 5.01 16.35
N SER A 182 -5.52 5.87 16.98
CA SER A 182 -5.82 7.29 17.16
C SER A 182 -5.98 8.04 15.85
N PHE A 183 -5.24 7.70 14.79
CA PHE A 183 -5.44 8.32 13.47
C PHE A 183 -6.90 8.25 12.99
N ASN A 184 -7.57 7.12 13.20
CA ASN A 184 -8.97 6.93 12.82
C ASN A 184 -9.93 7.62 13.80
N ILE A 185 -9.59 7.62 15.09
CA ILE A 185 -10.33 8.42 16.11
C ILE A 185 -10.35 9.90 15.70
N LEU A 186 -9.22 10.42 15.22
CA LEU A 186 -9.08 11.82 14.82
C LEU A 186 -9.71 12.10 13.44
N SER A 187 -9.70 11.13 12.51
CA SER A 187 -10.23 11.31 11.15
C SER A 187 -11.76 11.23 11.07
N VAL A 188 -12.41 10.36 11.86
CA VAL A 188 -13.88 10.21 11.87
C VAL A 188 -14.58 11.50 12.30
N GLY A 189 -13.98 12.29 13.21
CA GLY A 189 -14.52 13.59 13.63
C GLY A 189 -14.42 14.71 12.59
N LEU A 190 -13.65 14.53 11.51
CA LEU A 190 -13.47 15.53 10.45
C LEU A 190 -14.61 15.51 9.41
N ASN A 191 -15.43 14.45 9.39
CA ASN A 191 -16.51 14.25 8.40
C ASN A 191 -17.88 14.77 8.86
N GLY A 192 -17.97 15.52 9.96
CA GLY A 192 -19.22 16.13 10.44
C GLY A 192 -20.17 15.20 11.19
N THR A 193 -19.82 13.93 11.38
CA THR A 193 -20.48 13.03 12.35
C THR A 193 -20.10 13.44 13.78
N LYS A 194 -20.94 13.08 14.77
CA LYS A 194 -20.61 13.23 16.21
C LYS A 194 -20.11 11.89 16.76
N PRO A 195 -18.87 11.46 16.50
CA PRO A 195 -18.37 10.21 17.04
C PRO A 195 -18.33 10.28 18.57
N GLY A 196 -18.67 9.17 19.20
CA GLY A 196 -18.28 8.86 20.56
C GLY A 196 -17.08 7.93 20.56
N ALA A 197 -16.36 7.90 21.67
CA ALA A 197 -15.30 6.93 21.87
C ALA A 197 -15.32 6.47 23.33
N SER A 198 -14.89 5.23 23.56
CA SER A 198 -14.76 4.61 24.87
C SER A 198 -13.53 3.71 24.90
N LEU A 199 -13.16 3.25 26.10
CA LEU A 199 -12.28 2.10 26.24
C LEU A 199 -12.88 0.87 25.51
N LEU A 200 -12.03 -0.08 25.16
CA LEU A 200 -12.43 -1.36 24.61
C LEU A 200 -13.30 -2.12 25.62
N PRO A 201 -14.19 -3.02 25.15
CA PRO A 201 -14.82 -4.02 26.01
C PRO A 201 -13.79 -4.71 26.90
N GLY A 202 -14.06 -4.83 28.20
CA GLY A 202 -13.09 -5.23 29.22
C GLY A 202 -12.35 -4.08 29.93
N GLY A 203 -12.66 -2.82 29.60
CA GLY A 203 -12.25 -1.65 30.38
C GLY A 203 -10.82 -1.20 30.13
N LYS A 204 -10.27 -1.49 28.95
CA LYS A 204 -8.87 -1.18 28.61
C LYS A 204 -8.75 -0.39 27.32
N ALA A 205 -7.65 0.33 27.15
CA ALA A 205 -7.23 0.86 25.86
C ALA A 205 -5.97 0.13 25.38
N GLY A 206 -5.77 -0.01 24.08
CA GLY A 206 -4.50 -0.51 23.56
C GLY A 206 -3.47 0.59 23.48
N ILE A 207 -2.20 0.24 23.74
CA ILE A 207 -1.04 1.05 23.37
C ILE A 207 -0.23 0.29 22.33
N ASP A 208 0.09 0.95 21.23
CA ASP A 208 1.17 0.54 20.33
C ASP A 208 2.30 1.57 20.39
N ALA A 209 3.38 1.22 21.08
CA ALA A 209 4.51 2.12 21.25
C ALA A 209 5.44 2.05 20.03
N GLN A 210 5.93 3.20 19.60
CA GLN A 210 6.85 3.34 18.48
C GLN A 210 8.16 3.95 18.95
N GLY A 211 9.27 3.54 18.36
CA GLY A 211 10.58 4.02 18.78
C GLY A 211 11.72 3.29 18.12
N PHE A 212 12.88 3.32 18.76
CA PHE A 212 14.14 2.88 18.17
C PHE A 212 14.67 1.62 18.87
N ALA A 213 14.62 0.49 18.16
CA ALA A 213 15.31 -0.73 18.56
C ALA A 213 16.75 -0.72 18.04
N ILE A 214 17.64 -1.43 18.72
CA ILE A 214 19.07 -1.51 18.36
C ILE A 214 19.37 -2.94 17.94
N SER A 215 20.09 -3.11 16.83
CA SER A 215 20.51 -4.43 16.38
C SER A 215 21.48 -5.06 17.37
N ALA A 216 21.26 -6.33 17.74
CA ALA A 216 22.18 -7.09 18.60
C ALA A 216 23.57 -7.27 17.97
N GLY A 217 23.69 -7.12 16.64
CA GLY A 217 24.95 -7.22 15.90
C GLY A 217 25.80 -5.95 15.87
N THR A 218 25.38 -4.87 16.55
CA THR A 218 26.15 -3.62 16.54
C THR A 218 27.52 -3.79 17.19
N LEU A 219 28.56 -3.24 16.56
CA LEU A 219 29.89 -3.11 17.17
C LEU A 219 30.00 -1.91 18.12
N TYR A 220 28.96 -1.07 18.17
CA TYR A 220 28.93 0.22 18.88
C TYR A 220 27.65 0.36 19.73
N PRO A 221 27.42 -0.53 20.73
CA PRO A 221 26.17 -0.56 21.49
C PRO A 221 25.91 0.73 22.28
N GLU A 222 26.94 1.33 22.88
CA GLU A 222 26.81 2.56 23.65
C GLU A 222 26.45 3.77 22.77
N GLN A 223 27.07 3.88 21.59
CA GLN A 223 26.80 4.96 20.63
C GLN A 223 25.41 4.81 20.00
N ALA A 224 25.02 3.58 19.67
CA ALA A 224 23.69 3.26 19.18
C ALA A 224 22.62 3.65 20.20
N TYR A 225 22.84 3.29 21.47
CA TYR A 225 21.96 3.66 22.59
C TYR A 225 21.90 5.16 22.80
N ALA A 226 23.04 5.86 22.75
CA ALA A 226 23.08 7.31 22.86
C ALA A 226 22.27 7.99 21.74
N LEU A 227 22.32 7.46 20.51
CA LEU A 227 21.50 7.95 19.39
C LEU A 227 20.01 7.67 19.61
N ALA A 228 19.63 6.44 19.97
CA ALA A 228 18.24 6.09 20.26
C ALA A 228 17.66 6.95 21.40
N LYS A 229 18.44 7.17 22.46
CA LYS A 229 18.11 8.08 23.56
C LYS A 229 17.93 9.51 23.06
N PHE A 230 18.89 10.05 22.29
CA PHE A 230 18.82 11.40 21.73
C PHE A 230 17.54 11.60 20.90
N LEU A 231 17.20 10.64 20.04
CA LEU A 231 16.01 10.69 19.21
C LEU A 231 14.71 10.63 20.05
N SER A 232 14.70 9.93 21.19
CA SER A 232 13.56 9.92 22.12
C SER A 232 13.25 11.28 22.75
N PHE A 233 14.22 12.21 22.76
CA PHE A 233 14.03 13.58 23.24
C PHE A 233 13.59 14.55 22.15
N SER A 234 13.55 14.12 20.88
CA SER A 234 13.28 15.01 19.74
C SER A 234 11.77 15.25 19.59
N PRO A 235 11.28 16.50 19.71
CA PRO A 235 9.89 16.82 19.39
C PRO A 235 9.56 16.57 17.93
N ALA A 236 10.54 16.66 17.03
CA ALA A 236 10.34 16.30 15.63
C ALA A 236 10.09 14.80 15.51
N ALA A 237 10.95 13.95 16.09
CA ALA A 237 10.77 12.49 16.04
C ALA A 237 9.45 12.06 16.70
N ALA A 238 9.07 12.66 17.83
CA ALA A 238 7.80 12.37 18.50
C ALA A 238 6.54 12.80 17.72
N ASN A 239 6.68 13.70 16.74
CA ASN A 239 5.57 14.25 15.95
C ASN A 239 5.60 13.85 14.46
N SER A 240 6.66 13.19 13.99
CA SER A 240 6.83 12.78 12.59
C SER A 240 6.04 11.53 12.20
N PHE A 241 5.40 10.86 13.15
CA PHE A 241 4.71 9.58 12.94
C PHE A 241 3.20 9.71 13.18
N LEU A 242 2.42 8.76 12.66
CA LEU A 242 0.95 8.73 12.73
C LEU A 242 0.37 8.58 14.16
N SER A 243 1.22 8.64 15.19
CA SER A 243 0.90 8.51 16.61
C SER A 243 0.42 9.84 17.23
N ALA A 244 -0.63 9.79 18.05
CA ALA A 244 -1.18 10.96 18.73
C ALA A 244 -0.39 11.39 20.00
N THR A 245 0.39 10.49 20.61
CA THR A 245 0.94 10.71 21.97
C THR A 245 2.47 10.55 22.00
N PRO A 246 3.25 11.57 22.43
CA PRO A 246 4.67 11.40 22.73
C PRO A 246 4.88 10.40 23.86
N ALA A 247 5.94 9.59 23.80
CA ALA A 247 6.25 8.63 24.86
C ALA A 247 6.65 9.31 26.19
N ARG A 248 7.20 10.54 26.09
CA ARG A 248 7.63 11.37 27.23
C ARG A 248 6.59 12.42 27.59
N GLN A 249 6.29 12.52 28.87
CA GLN A 249 5.41 13.51 29.48
C GLN A 249 5.93 14.93 29.22
N SER A 250 7.25 15.15 29.29
CA SER A 250 7.87 16.45 29.02
C SER A 250 7.68 16.97 27.58
N LEU A 251 7.37 16.09 26.62
CA LEU A 251 7.15 16.46 25.22
C LEU A 251 5.69 16.78 24.90
N VAL A 252 4.76 16.56 25.84
CA VAL A 252 3.34 16.86 25.65
C VAL A 252 3.16 18.37 25.41
N GLY A 253 2.51 18.73 24.30
CA GLY A 253 2.22 20.12 23.95
C GLY A 253 3.38 20.87 23.27
N ILE A 254 4.56 20.26 23.10
CA ILE A 254 5.69 20.88 22.38
C ILE A 254 5.46 20.73 20.87
N LYS A 255 5.39 21.87 20.16
CA LYS A 255 5.31 21.90 18.69
C LYS A 255 6.68 21.60 18.07
N ALA A 256 6.73 20.67 17.12
CA ALA A 256 7.93 20.48 16.31
C ALA A 256 8.21 21.74 15.47
N PRO A 257 9.47 22.15 15.29
CA PRO A 257 9.81 23.17 14.31
C PRO A 257 9.42 22.66 12.91
N THR A 258 8.49 23.32 12.24
CA THR A 258 8.25 23.07 10.81
C THR A 258 9.42 23.66 10.03
N PRO A 259 10.19 22.86 9.26
CA PRO A 259 11.19 23.43 8.36
C PRO A 259 10.49 24.36 7.36
N ALA A 260 11.02 25.56 7.17
CA ALA A 260 10.48 26.50 6.20
C ALA A 260 10.58 25.88 4.79
N GLY A 261 9.42 25.66 4.14
CA GLY A 261 9.33 25.11 2.78
C GLY A 261 8.99 23.62 2.69
N ASP A 262 8.71 22.95 3.81
CA ASP A 262 8.32 21.54 3.84
C ASP A 262 6.78 21.43 3.95
N SER A 263 6.10 21.40 2.81
CA SER A 263 4.65 21.14 2.72
C SER A 263 4.32 19.63 2.72
N GLY A 264 5.31 18.76 2.96
CA GLY A 264 5.18 17.30 2.82
C GLY A 264 4.96 16.51 4.11
N ALA A 265 5.22 17.09 5.29
CA ALA A 265 4.77 16.46 6.52
C ALA A 265 3.27 16.75 6.64
N VAL A 266 2.42 15.71 6.55
CA VAL A 266 1.02 15.83 6.95
C VAL A 266 1.03 16.40 8.37
N ALA A 267 0.68 17.66 8.52
CA ALA A 267 0.40 18.23 9.83
C ALA A 267 -0.82 17.45 10.32
N ILE A 268 -0.59 16.40 11.11
CA ILE A 268 -1.68 15.66 11.74
C ILE A 268 -2.32 16.67 12.69
N VAL A 269 -3.42 17.25 12.23
CA VAL A 269 -4.30 18.08 13.04
C VAL A 269 -4.74 17.18 14.18
N ARG A 270 -4.22 17.43 15.39
CA ARG A 270 -4.74 16.82 16.62
C ARG A 270 -5.95 17.64 17.04
N PRO A 271 -7.20 17.21 16.79
CA PRO A 271 -8.36 17.87 17.37
C PRO A 271 -8.22 17.92 18.90
N ASN A 272 -8.07 19.14 19.43
CA ASN A 272 -7.91 19.42 20.86
C ASN A 272 -9.26 19.62 21.55
N THR A 273 -10.26 18.80 21.23
CA THR A 273 -11.55 18.90 21.95
C THR A 273 -11.36 18.38 23.38
N PRO A 274 -12.04 18.98 24.39
CA PRO A 274 -11.97 18.49 25.76
C PRO A 274 -12.39 17.01 25.90
N GLU A 275 -13.31 16.53 25.07
CA GLU A 275 -13.78 15.14 25.04
C GLU A 275 -12.66 14.17 24.62
N ILE A 276 -11.93 14.50 23.55
CA ILE A 276 -10.79 13.67 23.09
C ILE A 276 -9.65 13.70 24.10
N GLN A 277 -9.36 14.85 24.72
CA GLN A 277 -8.34 14.95 25.76
C GLN A 277 -8.68 14.12 27.01
N ALA A 278 -9.96 14.12 27.41
CA ALA A 278 -10.45 13.29 28.50
C ALA A 278 -10.30 11.80 28.17
N LEU A 279 -10.69 11.38 26.96
CA LEU A 279 -10.51 10.01 26.50
C LEU A 279 -9.04 9.60 26.47
N VAL A 280 -8.15 10.43 25.93
CA VAL A 280 -6.70 10.13 25.91
C VAL A 280 -6.15 9.97 27.33
N THR A 281 -6.60 10.80 28.26
CA THR A 281 -6.21 10.71 29.67
C THR A 281 -6.73 9.42 30.31
N GLU A 282 -7.99 9.06 30.05
CA GLU A 282 -8.60 7.83 30.56
C GLU A 282 -7.97 6.57 29.95
N ALA A 283 -7.68 6.61 28.65
CA ALA A 283 -7.02 5.53 27.91
C ALA A 283 -5.60 5.30 28.44
N LEU A 284 -4.81 6.36 28.66
CA LEU A 284 -3.48 6.25 29.26
C LEU A 284 -3.53 5.75 30.71
N ALA A 285 -4.60 6.01 31.45
CA ALA A 285 -4.76 5.50 32.81
C ALA A 285 -5.20 4.01 32.86
N ASN A 286 -5.76 3.48 31.77
CA ASN A 286 -6.29 2.12 31.67
C ASN A 286 -5.67 1.34 30.50
N ALA A 287 -4.45 1.70 30.12
CA ALA A 287 -3.82 1.11 28.95
C ALA A 287 -3.40 -0.34 29.19
N LEU A 288 -3.38 -1.11 28.10
CA LEU A 288 -2.71 -2.38 27.98
C LEU A 288 -1.40 -2.15 27.24
N PRO A 289 -0.25 -2.24 27.94
CA PRO A 289 1.05 -2.23 27.30
C PRO A 289 1.19 -3.37 26.28
N THR A 290 1.96 -3.17 25.22
CA THR A 290 2.18 -4.20 24.18
C THR A 290 2.90 -5.44 24.74
N SER A 291 3.71 -5.28 25.80
CA SER A 291 4.34 -6.39 26.52
C SER A 291 3.33 -7.32 27.21
N GLU A 292 2.13 -6.81 27.54
CA GLU A 292 1.01 -7.58 28.09
C GLU A 292 0.16 -8.26 27.01
N GLN A 293 0.42 -7.96 25.74
CA GLN A 293 -0.25 -8.49 24.56
C GLN A 293 0.58 -9.58 23.84
N ARG A 294 1.73 -9.97 24.40
CA ARG A 294 2.59 -11.02 23.81
C ARG A 294 1.79 -12.29 23.52
N TYR A 295 2.04 -12.85 22.34
CA TYR A 295 1.38 -14.03 21.76
C TYR A 295 -0.08 -13.85 21.31
N GLU A 296 -0.61 -12.62 21.26
CA GLU A 296 -1.97 -12.38 20.77
C GLU A 296 -2.22 -12.79 19.31
N ASP A 297 -1.18 -12.76 18.46
CA ASP A 297 -1.25 -13.21 17.07
C ASP A 297 -1.66 -14.68 16.97
N TYR A 298 -1.20 -15.53 17.90
CA TYR A 298 -1.57 -16.94 17.95
C TYR A 298 -3.03 -17.13 18.36
N VAL A 299 -3.53 -16.30 19.28
CA VAL A 299 -4.95 -16.35 19.69
C VAL A 299 -5.85 -15.84 18.57
N THR A 300 -5.44 -14.81 17.84
CA THR A 300 -6.12 -14.37 16.61
C THR A 300 -6.11 -15.48 15.56
N THR A 301 -4.99 -16.17 15.37
CA THR A 301 -4.89 -17.34 14.48
C THR A 301 -5.82 -18.48 14.93
N ALA A 302 -6.02 -18.67 16.24
CA ALA A 302 -6.97 -19.66 16.75
C ALA A 302 -8.41 -19.28 16.38
N LEU A 303 -8.79 -18.01 16.53
CA LEU A 303 -10.09 -17.50 16.09
C LEU A 303 -10.30 -17.73 14.59
N ASP A 304 -9.32 -17.34 13.76
CA ASP A 304 -9.37 -17.53 12.31
C ASP A 304 -9.59 -19.02 11.95
N LYS A 305 -8.89 -19.93 12.62
CA LYS A 305 -9.04 -21.38 12.42
C LYS A 305 -10.39 -21.92 12.89
N MET A 306 -10.96 -21.38 13.97
CA MET A 306 -12.32 -21.75 14.37
C MET A 306 -13.33 -21.36 13.27
N VAL A 307 -13.13 -20.21 12.62
CA VAL A 307 -14.00 -19.75 11.53
C VAL A 307 -13.76 -20.55 10.25
N SER A 308 -12.50 -20.75 9.84
CA SER A 308 -12.15 -21.40 8.56
C SER A 308 -12.30 -22.92 8.58
N ASP A 309 -11.85 -23.56 9.66
CA ASP A 309 -11.74 -25.02 9.75
C ASP A 309 -12.92 -25.63 10.54
N ASN A 310 -13.80 -24.78 11.08
CA ASN A 310 -14.97 -25.16 11.88
C ASN A 310 -14.62 -26.11 13.05
N ILE A 311 -13.51 -25.79 13.73
CA ILE A 311 -13.03 -26.49 14.93
C ILE A 311 -13.43 -25.72 16.20
N ASP A 312 -13.51 -26.43 17.33
CA ASP A 312 -13.83 -25.81 18.62
C ASP A 312 -12.65 -25.00 19.18
N ALA A 313 -12.96 -24.06 20.08
CA ALA A 313 -11.98 -23.15 20.68
C ALA A 313 -10.85 -23.89 21.41
N GLN A 314 -11.17 -24.96 22.13
CA GLN A 314 -10.18 -25.73 22.89
C GLN A 314 -9.16 -26.36 21.95
N THR A 315 -9.62 -27.02 20.89
CA THR A 315 -8.76 -27.61 19.85
C THR A 315 -7.92 -26.54 19.14
N ALA A 316 -8.52 -25.40 18.77
CA ALA A 316 -7.81 -24.31 18.12
C ALA A 316 -6.69 -23.73 19.00
N LEU A 317 -6.99 -23.45 20.28
CA LEU A 317 -6.05 -22.92 21.28
C LEU A 317 -4.88 -23.89 21.52
N GLN A 318 -5.14 -25.19 21.67
CA GLN A 318 -4.09 -26.19 21.85
C GLN A 318 -3.14 -26.27 20.65
N ASN A 319 -3.67 -26.18 19.42
CA ASN A 319 -2.88 -26.21 18.20
C ASN A 319 -1.96 -24.99 18.08
N VAL A 320 -2.47 -23.79 18.37
CA VAL A 320 -1.65 -22.57 18.29
C VAL A 320 -0.67 -22.46 19.44
N GLU A 321 -1.00 -22.94 20.64
CA GLU A 321 -0.07 -23.00 21.78
C GLU A 321 1.11 -23.92 21.46
N THR A 322 0.84 -25.11 20.91
CA THR A 322 1.89 -26.04 20.44
C THR A 322 2.80 -25.38 19.40
N THR A 323 2.21 -24.62 18.47
CA THR A 323 2.94 -23.88 17.44
C THR A 323 3.80 -22.78 18.07
N ALA A 324 3.25 -22.01 19.01
CA ALA A 324 3.96 -20.94 19.70
C ALA A 324 5.16 -21.47 20.50
N VAL A 325 4.98 -22.58 21.23
CA VAL A 325 6.07 -23.24 21.96
C VAL A 325 7.16 -23.72 21.01
N SER A 326 6.79 -24.33 19.87
CA SER A 326 7.74 -24.75 18.84
C SER A 326 8.51 -23.57 18.24
N ASN A 327 7.84 -22.46 17.96
CA ASN A 327 8.46 -21.26 17.41
C ASN A 327 9.43 -20.60 18.41
N GLN A 328 9.08 -20.59 19.70
CA GLN A 328 9.96 -20.13 20.77
C GLN A 328 11.21 -21.00 20.90
N GLN A 329 11.07 -22.33 20.80
CA GLN A 329 12.21 -23.25 20.82
C GLN A 329 13.11 -23.02 19.60
N ALA A 330 12.53 -22.92 18.40
CA ALA A 330 13.27 -22.65 17.17
C ALA A 330 14.02 -21.31 17.22
N ALA A 331 13.40 -20.28 17.80
CA ALA A 331 14.06 -18.99 18.05
C ALA A 331 15.24 -19.12 19.02
N ALA A 332 15.05 -19.84 20.13
CA ALA A 332 16.12 -20.10 21.09
C ALA A 332 17.31 -20.84 20.45
N ASP A 333 17.03 -21.87 19.64
CA ASP A 333 18.05 -22.64 18.92
C ASP A 333 18.80 -21.75 17.91
N LYS A 334 18.06 -20.90 17.18
CA LYS A 334 18.64 -19.96 16.21
C LYS A 334 19.62 -18.99 16.86
N LYS A 335 19.34 -18.51 18.07
CA LYS A 335 20.21 -17.59 18.82
C LYS A 335 21.65 -18.08 18.92
N THR A 336 21.86 -19.39 19.07
CA THR A 336 23.21 -19.98 19.22
C THR A 336 24.07 -19.86 17.97
N ASN A 337 23.44 -19.73 16.79
CA ASN A 337 24.11 -19.69 15.49
C ASN A 337 23.86 -18.37 14.73
N LEU A 338 23.18 -17.41 15.35
CA LEU A 338 22.80 -16.16 14.69
C LEU A 338 24.02 -15.25 14.55
N VAL A 339 24.42 -14.97 13.32
CA VAL A 339 25.36 -13.90 12.98
C VAL A 339 24.58 -12.71 12.45
N VAL A 340 24.40 -11.67 13.27
CA VAL A 340 23.78 -10.42 12.85
C VAL A 340 24.86 -9.49 12.30
N ASN A 341 24.99 -9.43 10.98
CA ASN A 341 25.93 -8.51 10.33
C ASN A 341 25.27 -7.14 10.15
N VAL A 342 25.66 -6.15 10.95
CA VAL A 342 25.27 -4.75 10.76
C VAL A 342 26.17 -4.14 9.69
N ALA A 343 25.58 -3.54 8.65
CA ALA A 343 26.34 -2.94 7.57
C ALA A 343 27.17 -1.75 8.11
N THR A 344 28.48 -1.94 8.25
CA THR A 344 29.40 -0.81 8.48
C THR A 344 29.42 0.07 7.23
N PRO A 345 29.63 1.40 7.35
CA PRO A 345 29.90 2.24 6.20
C PRO A 345 31.02 1.60 5.37
N VAL A 346 30.76 1.40 4.07
CA VAL A 346 31.79 0.91 3.15
C VAL A 346 32.97 1.89 3.24
N PRO A 347 34.21 1.43 3.54
CA PRO A 347 35.38 2.30 3.56
C PRO A 347 35.42 3.11 2.26
N GLU A 348 35.75 4.41 2.34
CA GLU A 348 35.90 5.21 1.12
C GLU A 348 36.98 4.59 0.24
N THR A 349 36.58 4.09 -0.92
CA THR A 349 37.50 3.49 -1.89
C THR A 349 38.48 4.56 -2.36
N VAL A 350 39.78 4.33 -2.20
CA VAL A 350 40.80 5.22 -2.76
C VAL A 350 40.78 5.04 -4.28
N LEU A 351 40.21 6.01 -4.99
CA LEU A 351 40.11 5.99 -6.45
C LEU A 351 41.49 6.14 -7.10
N ALA A 352 41.69 5.44 -8.22
CA ALA A 352 42.85 5.67 -9.08
C ALA A 352 42.84 7.11 -9.64
N GLN A 353 44.02 7.65 -9.92
CA GLN A 353 44.17 9.02 -10.41
C GLN A 353 43.35 9.27 -11.69
N GLY A 354 42.50 10.30 -11.68
CA GLY A 354 41.62 10.65 -12.80
C GLY A 354 40.29 9.90 -12.86
N LYS A 355 40.05 8.95 -11.96
CA LYS A 355 38.75 8.28 -11.82
C LYS A 355 37.79 9.05 -10.92
N VAL A 356 36.49 8.91 -11.19
CA VAL A 356 35.41 9.56 -10.43
C VAL A 356 34.52 8.52 -9.73
N SER A 357 33.86 8.94 -8.65
CA SER A 357 32.80 8.16 -7.98
C SER A 357 31.44 8.68 -8.42
N LEU A 358 30.55 7.78 -8.83
CA LEU A 358 29.15 8.10 -9.13
C LEU A 358 28.26 7.75 -7.93
N LYS A 359 27.45 8.71 -7.48
CA LYS A 359 26.37 8.46 -6.52
C LYS A 359 25.11 8.08 -7.27
N PHE A 360 24.71 6.82 -7.16
CA PHE A 360 23.50 6.30 -7.81
C PHE A 360 22.41 6.01 -6.78
N GLY A 361 21.29 6.69 -6.90
CA GLY A 361 20.12 6.49 -6.03
C GLY A 361 19.11 5.52 -6.64
N MET A 362 18.49 4.68 -5.82
CA MET A 362 17.41 3.82 -6.28
C MET A 362 16.24 3.84 -5.31
N LEU A 363 15.06 4.19 -5.81
CA LEU A 363 13.82 3.98 -5.06
C LEU A 363 13.52 2.49 -5.02
N SER A 364 13.67 1.89 -3.83
CA SER A 364 13.40 0.48 -3.57
C SER A 364 12.60 0.32 -2.29
N PHE A 365 11.56 -0.51 -2.34
CA PHE A 365 10.78 -0.91 -1.18
C PHE A 365 11.42 -2.09 -0.42
N ALA A 366 12.35 -2.80 -1.05
CA ALA A 366 13.19 -3.81 -0.40
C ALA A 366 14.53 -3.21 0.03
N THR A 367 14.86 -3.35 1.32
CA THR A 367 16.23 -3.12 1.80
C THR A 367 16.64 -4.27 2.74
N PRO A 368 17.77 -4.98 2.51
CA PRO A 368 18.65 -4.86 1.34
C PRO A 368 17.95 -5.35 0.07
N LEU A 369 18.56 -5.10 -1.10
CA LEU A 369 18.04 -5.60 -2.37
C LEU A 369 18.04 -7.15 -2.39
N PRO A 370 16.98 -7.81 -2.86
CA PRO A 370 16.89 -9.27 -2.89
C PRO A 370 18.02 -9.91 -3.70
N ASN A 371 18.48 -9.25 -4.75
CA ASN A 371 19.49 -9.69 -5.71
C ASN A 371 20.81 -8.92 -5.58
N LYS A 372 21.22 -8.54 -4.35
CA LYS A 372 22.42 -7.72 -4.10
C LYS A 372 23.69 -8.25 -4.80
N ALA A 373 23.90 -9.56 -4.83
CA ALA A 373 25.09 -10.14 -5.48
C ALA A 373 25.16 -9.84 -7.00
N GLN A 374 24.02 -9.81 -7.69
CA GLN A 374 23.95 -9.45 -9.11
C GLN A 374 24.25 -7.96 -9.30
N TRP A 375 23.70 -7.10 -8.44
CA TRP A 375 24.01 -5.67 -8.44
C TRP A 375 25.50 -5.40 -8.24
N ASP A 376 26.12 -6.05 -7.24
CA ASP A 376 27.54 -5.91 -6.96
C ASP A 376 28.39 -6.34 -8.16
N GLN A 377 28.02 -7.43 -8.84
CA GLN A 377 28.72 -7.92 -10.03
C GLN A 377 28.64 -6.93 -11.19
N VAL A 378 27.44 -6.43 -11.52
CA VAL A 378 27.26 -5.47 -12.62
C VAL A 378 27.98 -4.15 -12.33
N ILE A 379 28.00 -3.69 -11.07
CA ILE A 379 28.80 -2.53 -10.67
C ILE A 379 30.29 -2.78 -10.88
N GLN A 380 30.81 -3.94 -10.48
CA GLN A 380 32.22 -4.29 -10.67
C GLN A 380 32.61 -4.34 -12.15
N ASP A 381 31.78 -4.98 -12.99
CA ASP A 381 32.03 -5.10 -14.42
C ASP A 381 31.98 -3.73 -15.12
N PHE A 382 31.05 -2.86 -14.71
CA PHE A 382 30.98 -1.49 -15.20
C PHE A 382 32.23 -0.68 -14.81
N VAL A 383 32.62 -0.70 -13.54
CA VAL A 383 33.81 0.04 -13.05
C VAL A 383 35.09 -0.46 -13.73
N ALA A 384 35.20 -1.77 -13.99
CA ALA A 384 36.35 -2.36 -14.66
C ALA A 384 36.44 -1.95 -16.14
N SER A 385 35.30 -1.71 -16.80
CA SER A 385 35.23 -1.38 -18.23
C SER A 385 35.14 0.12 -18.53
N ASP A 386 34.65 0.94 -17.60
CA ASP A 386 34.46 2.38 -17.83
C ASP A 386 35.79 3.15 -17.75
N PRO A 387 36.10 4.04 -18.72
CA PRO A 387 37.36 4.78 -18.72
C PRO A 387 37.44 5.84 -17.62
N GLN A 388 36.32 6.36 -17.11
CA GLN A 388 36.26 7.51 -16.19
C GLN A 388 35.76 7.14 -14.79
N VAL A 389 34.82 6.21 -14.69
CA VAL A 389 34.21 5.83 -13.41
C VAL A 389 35.09 4.80 -12.71
N GLY A 390 35.46 5.08 -11.46
CA GLY A 390 36.22 4.17 -10.60
C GLY A 390 35.40 3.56 -9.47
N GLU A 391 34.16 4.03 -9.26
CA GLU A 391 33.25 3.55 -8.22
C GLU A 391 31.81 3.97 -8.54
N VAL A 392 30.86 3.09 -8.25
CA VAL A 392 29.43 3.43 -8.19
C VAL A 392 28.92 3.17 -6.78
N LYS A 393 28.54 4.24 -6.06
CA LYS A 393 27.92 4.17 -4.74
C LYS A 393 26.41 4.06 -4.91
N LEU A 394 25.89 2.83 -4.83
CA LEU A 394 24.46 2.53 -4.83
C LEU A 394 23.85 2.82 -3.45
N ASP A 395 22.87 3.72 -3.40
CA ASP A 395 22.07 4.03 -2.22
C ASP A 395 20.60 3.71 -2.51
N THR A 396 19.98 2.89 -1.67
CA THR A 396 18.58 2.48 -1.81
C THR A 396 17.74 3.13 -0.71
N GLY A 397 16.65 3.81 -1.06
CA GLY A 397 15.75 4.38 -0.07
C GLY A 397 14.50 5.04 -0.65
N LEU A 398 13.55 5.36 0.23
CA LEU A 398 12.31 6.06 -0.10
C LEU A 398 12.56 7.57 -0.19
N ASN A 399 13.12 8.03 -1.30
CA ASN A 399 13.34 9.46 -1.54
C ASN A 399 12.31 9.97 -2.56
N GLN A 400 11.83 11.20 -2.34
CA GLN A 400 11.05 11.90 -3.37
C GLN A 400 11.92 12.17 -4.61
N PRO A 401 11.34 12.20 -5.83
CA PRO A 401 12.11 12.38 -7.07
C PRO A 401 12.99 13.64 -7.07
N GLU A 402 12.47 14.79 -6.59
CA GLU A 402 13.22 16.05 -6.52
C GLU A 402 14.36 16.00 -5.49
N GLN A 403 14.19 15.24 -4.41
CA GLN A 403 15.26 15.01 -3.44
C GLN A 403 16.35 14.11 -4.03
N SER A 404 15.95 13.09 -4.80
CA SER A 404 16.87 12.19 -5.50
C SER A 404 17.73 12.97 -6.50
N ALA A 405 17.12 13.87 -7.28
CA ALA A 405 17.81 14.75 -8.22
C ALA A 405 18.81 15.71 -7.55
N LYS A 406 18.62 16.06 -6.28
CA LYS A 406 19.57 16.88 -5.51
C LYS A 406 20.69 16.08 -4.86
N LYS A 407 20.41 14.84 -4.46
CA LYS A 407 21.31 13.99 -3.66
C LYS A 407 22.26 13.14 -4.51
N PHE A 408 21.79 12.66 -5.65
CA PHE A 408 22.49 11.68 -6.49
C PHE A 408 22.90 12.27 -7.83
N ASP A 409 23.96 11.72 -8.43
CA ASP A 409 24.38 12.10 -9.78
C ASP A 409 23.41 11.54 -10.84
N CYS A 410 22.89 10.33 -10.59
CA CYS A 410 21.80 9.71 -11.33
C CYS A 410 20.94 8.84 -10.41
N PHE A 411 19.71 8.57 -10.80
CA PHE A 411 18.80 7.78 -9.98
C PHE A 411 17.77 7.00 -10.79
N TYR A 412 17.25 5.92 -10.21
CA TYR A 412 16.17 5.11 -10.77
C TYR A 412 14.90 5.21 -9.92
N LEU A 413 13.77 5.32 -10.60
CA LEU A 413 12.43 5.21 -10.03
C LEU A 413 11.68 4.03 -10.68
N PRO A 414 10.97 3.19 -9.91
CA PRO A 414 10.13 2.10 -10.43
C PRO A 414 8.83 2.59 -11.11
N LEU A 415 8.76 3.87 -11.46
CA LEU A 415 7.60 4.54 -12.05
C LEU A 415 8.09 5.69 -12.95
N ASN A 416 7.26 6.09 -13.91
CA ASN A 416 7.54 7.20 -14.81
C ASN A 416 7.11 8.53 -14.18
N TYR A 417 8.10 9.32 -13.77
CA TYR A 417 7.86 10.63 -13.17
C TYR A 417 8.09 11.80 -14.13
N VAL A 418 8.39 11.55 -15.41
CA VAL A 418 8.64 12.62 -16.42
C VAL A 418 7.50 13.65 -16.51
N PRO A 419 6.21 13.27 -16.48
CA PRO A 419 5.12 14.24 -16.54
C PRO A 419 5.12 15.24 -15.38
N GLN A 420 5.60 14.82 -14.20
CA GLN A 420 5.47 15.56 -12.94
C GLN A 420 6.76 16.26 -12.52
N ILE A 421 7.91 15.68 -12.85
CA ILE A 421 9.22 16.20 -12.42
C ILE A 421 9.52 17.57 -13.04
N ASP A 422 10.12 18.45 -12.26
CA ASP A 422 10.65 19.72 -12.75
C ASP A 422 11.82 19.45 -13.72
N PRO A 423 11.70 19.82 -15.01
CA PRO A 423 12.74 19.55 -16.01
C PRO A 423 14.06 20.25 -15.68
N THR A 424 14.08 21.28 -14.84
CA THR A 424 15.31 21.99 -14.45
C THR A 424 16.17 21.19 -13.49
N THR A 425 15.63 20.13 -12.89
CA THR A 425 16.32 19.28 -11.91
C THR A 425 17.03 18.07 -12.54
N ILE A 426 16.73 17.76 -13.80
CA ILE A 426 17.26 16.61 -14.54
C ILE A 426 17.79 17.05 -15.91
N LEU A 427 18.62 16.22 -16.54
CA LEU A 427 19.18 16.50 -17.87
C LEU A 427 18.33 15.89 -18.99
N ASN A 428 18.30 16.59 -20.12
CA ASN A 428 17.85 16.02 -21.39
C ASN A 428 18.82 14.92 -21.83
N LEU A 429 18.31 13.72 -22.10
CA LEU A 429 19.10 12.56 -22.47
C LEU A 429 19.39 12.45 -23.97
N ASP A 430 18.70 13.21 -24.83
CA ASP A 430 18.90 13.12 -26.28
C ASP A 430 20.38 13.28 -26.71
N PRO A 431 21.16 14.26 -26.22
CA PRO A 431 22.56 14.40 -26.59
C PRO A 431 23.43 13.20 -26.21
N PHE A 432 23.09 12.51 -25.12
CA PHE A 432 23.83 11.34 -24.66
C PHE A 432 23.45 10.10 -25.46
N MET A 433 22.15 9.94 -25.75
CA MET A 433 21.63 8.85 -26.58
C MET A 433 22.15 8.94 -28.02
N ASP A 434 22.20 10.14 -28.59
CA ASP A 434 22.69 10.35 -29.95
C ASP A 434 24.21 10.14 -30.07
N ALA A 435 24.95 10.33 -28.97
CA ALA A 435 26.39 10.04 -28.89
C ALA A 435 26.70 8.55 -28.62
N ASP A 436 25.74 7.79 -28.10
CA ASP A 436 25.89 6.38 -27.78
C ASP A 436 25.58 5.50 -28.98
N ALA A 437 26.61 5.15 -29.75
CA ALA A 437 26.49 4.26 -30.90
C ALA A 437 25.96 2.85 -30.57
N SER A 438 25.89 2.49 -29.28
CA SER A 438 25.36 1.21 -28.81
C SER A 438 23.91 1.30 -28.33
N PHE A 439 23.29 2.48 -28.39
CA PHE A 439 21.88 2.70 -28.11
C PHE A 439 21.09 2.84 -29.41
N ASP A 440 20.16 1.92 -29.67
CA ASP A 440 19.21 2.03 -30.78
C ASP A 440 17.83 2.42 -30.24
N ARG A 441 17.33 3.58 -30.66
CA ARG A 441 15.97 4.04 -30.29
C ARG A 441 14.88 3.08 -30.79
N ASN A 442 15.12 2.35 -31.89
CA ASN A 442 14.17 1.37 -32.43
C ASN A 442 14.18 0.04 -31.67
N ASP A 443 15.21 -0.21 -30.86
CA ASP A 443 15.23 -1.37 -29.97
C ASP A 443 14.36 -1.14 -28.73
N VAL A 444 13.97 0.10 -28.43
CA VAL A 444 12.99 0.36 -27.36
C VAL A 444 11.59 0.02 -27.86
N ILE A 445 10.82 -0.69 -27.03
CA ILE A 445 9.45 -1.09 -27.35
C ILE A 445 8.60 0.13 -27.73
N ASN A 446 7.79 -0.03 -28.78
CA ASN A 446 7.01 1.06 -29.37
C ASN A 446 6.14 1.79 -28.33
N GLY A 447 6.05 3.11 -28.45
CA GLY A 447 5.31 3.98 -27.53
C GLY A 447 6.02 4.29 -26.20
N VAL A 448 6.98 3.47 -25.75
CA VAL A 448 7.64 3.64 -24.44
C VAL A 448 8.52 4.88 -24.38
N LEU A 449 9.30 5.16 -25.44
CA LEU A 449 10.10 6.39 -25.51
C LEU A 449 9.23 7.65 -25.50
N ALA A 450 8.06 7.61 -26.14
CA ALA A 450 7.15 8.75 -26.18
C ALA A 450 6.63 9.11 -24.77
N GLN A 451 6.43 8.13 -23.90
CA GLN A 451 5.97 8.37 -22.53
C GLN A 451 7.01 9.03 -21.62
N VAL A 452 8.30 8.90 -21.94
CA VAL A 452 9.39 9.56 -21.21
C VAL A 452 9.86 10.85 -21.89
N GLN A 453 9.07 11.32 -22.87
CA GLN A 453 9.31 12.59 -23.57
C GLN A 453 8.37 13.69 -23.07
N ARG A 454 8.92 14.90 -22.98
CA ARG A 454 8.17 16.15 -22.75
C ARG A 454 8.84 17.26 -23.55
N ASP A 455 8.05 18.09 -24.24
CA ASP A 455 8.53 19.14 -25.13
C ASP A 455 9.49 18.63 -26.22
N ASN A 456 9.19 17.46 -26.80
CA ASN A 456 10.00 16.75 -27.80
C ASN A 456 11.43 16.42 -27.34
N LYS A 457 11.65 16.32 -26.02
CA LYS A 457 12.94 15.93 -25.43
C LYS A 457 12.78 14.69 -24.57
N THR A 458 13.77 13.82 -24.58
CA THR A 458 13.80 12.60 -23.77
C THR A 458 14.38 12.90 -22.39
N TRP A 459 13.61 12.75 -21.31
CA TRP A 459 14.01 13.16 -19.96
C TRP A 459 14.41 12.00 -19.05
N ALA A 460 14.12 10.77 -19.46
CA ALA A 460 14.48 9.57 -18.71
C ALA A 460 14.78 8.39 -19.64
N LEU A 461 15.61 7.47 -19.17
CA LEU A 461 15.90 6.21 -19.86
C LEU A 461 14.95 5.13 -19.36
N PRO A 462 14.10 4.53 -20.22
CA PRO A 462 13.29 3.38 -19.85
C PRO A 462 14.17 2.16 -19.57
N ILE A 463 13.99 1.52 -18.41
CA ILE A 463 14.75 0.33 -18.01
C ILE A 463 13.87 -0.92 -18.11
N VAL A 464 12.71 -0.89 -17.46
CA VAL A 464 11.72 -1.97 -17.48
C VAL A 464 10.31 -1.41 -17.69
N ILE A 465 9.44 -2.23 -18.25
CA ILE A 465 8.01 -2.04 -18.38
C ILE A 465 7.34 -2.99 -17.38
N GLN A 466 6.26 -2.54 -16.75
CA GLN A 466 5.45 -3.34 -15.84
C GLN A 466 4.04 -3.41 -16.42
N PRO A 467 3.76 -4.43 -17.25
CA PRO A 467 2.46 -4.57 -17.90
C PRO A 467 1.35 -4.91 -16.91
N ASP A 468 0.15 -4.43 -17.22
CA ASP A 468 -1.07 -5.00 -16.65
C ASP A 468 -1.73 -5.90 -17.70
N GLY A 469 -2.19 -7.05 -17.23
CA GLY A 469 -2.93 -8.03 -18.02
C GLY A 469 -4.02 -8.68 -17.20
N MET A 470 -4.31 -9.93 -17.50
CA MET A 470 -5.25 -10.76 -16.77
C MET A 470 -4.62 -12.11 -16.44
N LYS A 471 -5.12 -12.73 -15.39
CA LYS A 471 -4.95 -14.16 -15.14
C LYS A 471 -6.26 -14.88 -15.39
N TYR A 472 -6.16 -16.10 -15.89
CA TYR A 472 -7.31 -16.99 -16.07
C TYR A 472 -7.03 -18.38 -15.50
N ASP A 473 -8.05 -19.00 -14.92
CA ASP A 473 -8.02 -20.37 -14.42
C ASP A 473 -8.18 -21.35 -15.60
N ALA A 474 -7.10 -22.06 -15.96
CA ALA A 474 -7.12 -23.02 -17.05
C ALA A 474 -8.11 -24.18 -16.80
N ASP A 475 -8.30 -24.60 -15.56
CA ASP A 475 -9.24 -25.67 -15.21
C ASP A 475 -10.69 -25.20 -15.37
N ALA A 476 -10.98 -23.93 -15.05
CA ALA A 476 -12.31 -23.35 -15.26
C ALA A 476 -12.67 -23.29 -16.76
N PHE A 477 -11.71 -22.90 -17.61
CA PHE A 477 -11.89 -22.91 -19.07
C PHE A 477 -12.12 -24.34 -19.59
N GLN A 478 -11.34 -25.31 -19.10
CA GLN A 478 -11.52 -26.72 -19.47
C GLN A 478 -12.89 -27.25 -19.04
N LYS A 479 -13.35 -26.95 -17.81
CA LYS A 479 -14.66 -27.35 -17.30
C LYS A 479 -15.82 -26.72 -18.08
N ALA A 480 -15.67 -25.47 -18.52
CA ALA A 480 -16.63 -24.80 -19.38
C ALA A 480 -16.60 -25.30 -20.84
N GLY A 481 -15.61 -26.11 -21.22
CA GLY A 481 -15.47 -26.64 -22.58
C GLY A 481 -15.10 -25.57 -23.62
N ILE A 482 -14.45 -24.49 -23.20
CA ILE A 482 -14.04 -23.36 -24.05
C ILE A 482 -12.51 -23.33 -24.23
N PRO A 483 -12.00 -22.83 -25.37
CA PRO A 483 -10.55 -22.73 -25.59
C PRO A 483 -9.90 -21.68 -24.67
N GLU A 484 -8.70 -22.00 -24.17
CA GLU A 484 -7.85 -21.05 -23.44
C GLU A 484 -7.44 -19.86 -24.35
N PRO A 485 -7.24 -18.65 -23.80
CA PRO A 485 -6.88 -17.45 -24.57
C PRO A 485 -5.39 -17.44 -24.99
N THR A 486 -4.98 -18.41 -25.83
CA THR A 486 -3.62 -18.53 -26.35
C THR A 486 -3.34 -17.49 -27.46
N ASN A 487 -2.27 -16.70 -27.32
CA ASN A 487 -1.92 -15.55 -28.20
C ASN A 487 -2.90 -14.37 -28.13
N GLY A 488 -3.62 -14.26 -27.02
CA GLY A 488 -4.65 -13.24 -26.84
C GLY A 488 -5.97 -13.68 -27.44
N TRP A 489 -6.94 -12.79 -27.36
CA TRP A 489 -8.32 -13.07 -27.66
C TRP A 489 -9.02 -11.79 -28.10
N THR A 490 -10.02 -11.95 -28.95
CA THR A 490 -10.88 -10.84 -29.37
C THR A 490 -11.90 -10.52 -28.28
N ILE A 491 -12.44 -9.30 -28.31
CA ILE A 491 -13.53 -8.89 -27.41
C ILE A 491 -14.78 -9.80 -27.52
N ASN A 492 -15.05 -10.36 -28.70
CA ASN A 492 -16.15 -11.30 -28.90
C ASN A 492 -15.87 -12.63 -28.19
N SER A 493 -14.69 -13.21 -28.40
CA SER A 493 -14.29 -14.45 -27.69
C SER A 493 -14.20 -14.26 -26.17
N PHE A 494 -13.81 -13.06 -25.71
CA PHE A 494 -13.85 -12.70 -24.30
C PHE A 494 -15.28 -12.73 -23.75
N THR A 495 -16.20 -12.06 -24.44
CA THR A 495 -17.61 -12.00 -24.06
C THR A 495 -18.27 -13.39 -24.06
N ASP A 496 -17.97 -14.22 -25.06
CA ASP A 496 -18.45 -15.59 -25.14
C ASP A 496 -17.88 -16.46 -24.01
N ALA A 497 -16.61 -16.28 -23.65
CA ALA A 497 -15.99 -16.95 -22.52
C ALA A 497 -16.65 -16.55 -21.19
N LEU A 498 -16.93 -15.26 -20.95
CA LEU A 498 -17.65 -14.83 -19.74
C LEU A 498 -19.01 -15.51 -19.62
N LYS A 499 -19.76 -15.58 -20.73
CA LYS A 499 -21.08 -16.25 -20.76
C LYS A 499 -20.97 -17.74 -20.43
N ALA A 500 -19.99 -18.44 -21.00
CA ALA A 500 -19.77 -19.85 -20.74
C ALA A 500 -19.30 -20.09 -19.29
N LEU A 501 -18.36 -19.30 -18.78
CA LEU A 501 -17.80 -19.42 -17.44
C LEU A 501 -18.82 -19.12 -16.34
N LYS A 502 -19.89 -18.36 -16.63
CA LYS A 502 -20.99 -18.16 -15.70
C LYS A 502 -21.66 -19.46 -15.26
N SER A 503 -21.66 -20.47 -16.12
CA SER A 503 -22.17 -21.82 -15.76
C SER A 503 -21.26 -22.56 -14.77
N VAL A 504 -19.96 -22.23 -14.75
CA VAL A 504 -18.96 -22.82 -13.83
C VAL A 504 -18.91 -22.05 -12.51
N THR A 505 -19.30 -20.78 -12.52
CA THR A 505 -19.30 -19.89 -11.35
C THR A 505 -20.66 -19.21 -11.16
N PRO A 506 -21.71 -19.97 -10.79
CA PRO A 506 -23.07 -19.42 -10.72
C PRO A 506 -23.21 -18.31 -9.68
N ASP A 507 -22.47 -18.40 -8.57
CA ASP A 507 -22.63 -17.52 -7.41
C ASP A 507 -21.81 -16.23 -7.47
N LYS A 508 -21.02 -16.01 -8.54
CA LYS A 508 -20.18 -14.82 -8.69
C LYS A 508 -19.94 -14.43 -10.16
N PRO A 509 -19.45 -13.22 -10.44
CA PRO A 509 -19.05 -12.84 -11.79
C PRO A 509 -17.82 -13.63 -12.28
N PRO A 510 -17.80 -14.10 -13.54
CA PRO A 510 -16.63 -14.78 -14.10
C PRO A 510 -15.37 -13.91 -14.22
N PHE A 511 -15.53 -12.58 -14.33
CA PHE A 511 -14.42 -11.64 -14.30
C PHE A 511 -14.51 -10.70 -13.10
N GLU A 512 -13.49 -10.77 -12.24
CA GLU A 512 -13.35 -9.90 -11.07
C GLU A 512 -12.07 -9.06 -11.18
N PRO A 513 -12.13 -7.79 -11.61
CA PRO A 513 -10.97 -6.92 -11.61
C PRO A 513 -10.42 -6.75 -10.18
N GLN A 514 -9.11 -6.86 -10.06
CA GLN A 514 -8.31 -6.59 -8.86
C GLN A 514 -7.59 -5.26 -9.05
N GLY A 515 -7.70 -4.37 -8.06
CA GLY A 515 -7.13 -3.03 -8.12
C GLY A 515 -8.20 -1.95 -7.99
N VAL A 516 -7.79 -0.71 -8.21
CA VAL A 516 -8.56 0.49 -7.90
C VAL A 516 -8.93 1.23 -9.18
N GLY A 517 -10.12 1.82 -9.26
CA GLY A 517 -10.54 2.66 -10.38
C GLY A 517 -11.07 1.92 -11.61
N GLY A 518 -11.56 2.70 -12.59
CA GLY A 518 -12.27 2.24 -13.79
C GLY A 518 -11.41 1.90 -15.01
N THR A 519 -10.07 1.84 -14.91
CA THR A 519 -9.20 1.68 -16.09
C THR A 519 -9.50 0.41 -16.90
N TYR A 520 -9.87 -0.69 -16.24
CA TYR A 520 -10.26 -1.93 -16.93
C TYR A 520 -11.50 -1.74 -17.82
N LEU A 521 -12.44 -0.87 -17.43
CA LEU A 521 -13.61 -0.53 -18.24
C LEU A 521 -13.16 0.19 -19.51
N LEU A 522 -12.27 1.17 -19.40
CA LEU A 522 -11.73 1.91 -20.54
C LEU A 522 -10.95 1.01 -21.52
N LEU A 523 -10.18 0.06 -21.00
CA LEU A 523 -9.47 -0.94 -21.82
C LEU A 523 -10.44 -1.81 -22.62
N LEU A 524 -11.51 -2.29 -21.99
CA LEU A 524 -12.56 -3.07 -22.66
C LEU A 524 -13.35 -2.22 -23.66
N THR A 525 -13.64 -0.96 -23.33
CA THR A 525 -14.32 -0.01 -24.23
C THR A 525 -13.51 0.23 -25.50
N ALA A 526 -12.18 0.35 -25.39
CA ALA A 526 -11.29 0.42 -26.55
C ALA A 526 -11.43 -0.84 -27.44
N ALA A 527 -11.47 -2.02 -26.83
CA ALA A 527 -11.66 -3.28 -27.56
C ALA A 527 -13.04 -3.36 -28.26
N PHE A 528 -14.09 -2.73 -27.70
CA PHE A 528 -15.38 -2.55 -28.37
C PHE A 528 -15.40 -1.41 -29.43
N GLY A 529 -14.30 -0.69 -29.59
CA GLY A 529 -14.12 0.34 -30.62
C GLY A 529 -14.46 1.77 -30.19
N GLY A 530 -14.71 2.01 -28.89
CA GLY A 530 -14.94 3.35 -28.34
C GLY A 530 -13.69 3.94 -27.70
N LEU A 531 -13.54 5.26 -27.75
CA LEU A 531 -12.41 5.95 -27.14
C LEU A 531 -12.87 7.23 -26.41
N PRO A 532 -13.51 7.09 -25.23
CA PRO A 532 -14.00 8.24 -24.47
C PRO A 532 -12.87 9.18 -24.02
N ILE A 533 -11.66 8.65 -23.79
CA ILE A 533 -10.45 9.41 -23.54
C ILE A 533 -9.38 8.97 -24.54
N ASP A 534 -8.91 9.88 -25.38
CA ASP A 534 -7.82 9.63 -26.32
C ASP A 534 -6.50 10.18 -25.79
N TYR A 535 -5.66 9.28 -25.26
CA TYR A 535 -4.34 9.60 -24.72
C TYR A 535 -3.25 9.78 -25.79
N ARG A 536 -3.58 9.65 -27.08
CA ARG A 536 -2.61 9.93 -28.17
C ARG A 536 -2.39 11.42 -28.37
N THR A 537 -3.29 12.26 -27.86
CA THR A 537 -3.13 13.72 -27.85
C THR A 537 -2.56 14.18 -26.50
N ASN A 538 -1.83 15.29 -26.52
CA ASN A 538 -1.33 15.94 -25.30
C ASN A 538 -1.75 17.43 -25.28
N PRO A 539 -2.67 17.86 -24.38
CA PRO A 539 -3.38 17.03 -23.41
C PRO A 539 -4.33 16.01 -24.06
N PRO A 540 -4.80 14.97 -23.32
CA PRO A 540 -5.75 13.98 -23.84
C PRO A 540 -7.05 14.63 -24.35
N THR A 541 -7.65 14.02 -25.37
CA THR A 541 -8.93 14.48 -25.93
C THR A 541 -10.07 13.74 -25.25
N PHE A 542 -11.10 14.47 -24.80
CA PHE A 542 -12.25 13.92 -24.09
C PHE A 542 -13.47 13.90 -25.02
N ASN A 543 -13.96 12.70 -25.33
CA ASN A 543 -15.02 12.43 -26.32
C ASN A 543 -16.16 11.60 -25.70
N PHE A 544 -16.64 11.95 -24.49
CA PHE A 544 -17.61 11.13 -23.76
C PHE A 544 -18.97 11.05 -24.48
N SER A 545 -19.32 12.09 -25.23
CA SER A 545 -20.56 12.22 -26.00
C SER A 545 -20.46 11.63 -27.41
N ASP A 546 -19.31 11.07 -27.81
CA ASP A 546 -19.17 10.43 -29.10
C ASP A 546 -20.06 9.18 -29.19
N PRO A 547 -20.89 9.00 -30.24
CA PRO A 547 -21.79 7.86 -30.34
C PRO A 547 -21.12 6.49 -30.28
N ASN A 548 -19.88 6.36 -30.79
CA ASN A 548 -19.15 5.10 -30.70
C ASN A 548 -18.60 4.89 -29.28
N ALA A 549 -18.12 5.95 -28.62
CA ALA A 549 -17.71 5.89 -27.22
C ALA A 549 -18.87 5.48 -26.31
N ILE A 550 -20.05 6.10 -26.46
CA ILE A 550 -21.27 5.74 -25.70
C ILE A 550 -21.65 4.27 -25.95
N THR A 551 -21.70 3.85 -27.22
CA THR A 551 -22.09 2.47 -27.59
C THR A 551 -21.14 1.44 -26.99
N ALA A 552 -19.83 1.68 -27.07
CA ALA A 552 -18.82 0.77 -26.53
C ALA A 552 -18.83 0.75 -24.99
N LEU A 553 -19.00 1.91 -24.34
CA LEU A 553 -19.16 1.98 -22.88
C LEU A 553 -20.39 1.21 -22.43
N GLN A 554 -21.51 1.42 -23.11
CA GLN A 554 -22.77 0.73 -22.87
C GLN A 554 -22.58 -0.79 -22.93
N GLN A 555 -21.91 -1.30 -23.97
CA GLN A 555 -21.61 -2.74 -24.09
C GLN A 555 -20.78 -3.29 -22.92
N VAL A 556 -19.80 -2.54 -22.41
CA VAL A 556 -18.99 -2.97 -21.26
C VAL A 556 -19.81 -2.93 -19.97
N LEU A 557 -20.54 -1.84 -19.73
CA LEU A 557 -21.32 -1.67 -18.50
C LEU A 557 -22.52 -2.63 -18.43
N ASP A 558 -23.08 -3.03 -19.58
CA ASP A 558 -24.09 -4.10 -19.62
C ASP A 558 -23.53 -5.44 -19.14
N LEU A 559 -22.26 -5.76 -19.43
CA LEU A 559 -21.64 -6.97 -18.86
C LEU A 559 -21.56 -6.91 -17.33
N ALA A 560 -21.41 -5.72 -16.74
CA ALA A 560 -21.49 -5.54 -15.30
C ALA A 560 -22.92 -5.70 -14.78
N LYS A 561 -23.91 -5.07 -15.42
CA LYS A 561 -25.33 -5.19 -15.06
C LYS A 561 -25.84 -6.64 -15.12
N ASP A 562 -25.40 -7.37 -16.13
CA ASP A 562 -25.74 -8.79 -16.33
C ASP A 562 -24.95 -9.73 -15.41
N GLY A 563 -24.07 -9.21 -14.54
CA GLY A 563 -23.33 -9.99 -13.56
C GLY A 563 -22.21 -10.85 -14.15
N TYR A 564 -21.69 -10.48 -15.33
CA TYR A 564 -20.49 -11.07 -15.93
C TYR A 564 -19.20 -10.40 -15.43
N LEU A 565 -19.29 -9.13 -15.06
CA LEU A 565 -18.21 -8.34 -14.45
C LEU A 565 -18.59 -8.00 -13.01
N LYS A 566 -17.64 -8.13 -12.09
CA LYS A 566 -17.79 -7.50 -10.77
C LYS A 566 -17.65 -5.99 -10.92
N TYR A 567 -18.60 -5.28 -10.32
CA TYR A 567 -18.65 -3.82 -10.32
C TYR A 567 -18.95 -3.32 -8.90
N GLY A 568 -18.25 -2.29 -8.47
CA GLY A 568 -18.49 -1.54 -7.24
C GLY A 568 -18.49 -0.05 -7.55
N GLU A 569 -19.05 0.77 -6.65
CA GLU A 569 -19.09 2.23 -6.81
C GLU A 569 -17.66 2.80 -6.99
N LEU A 570 -17.46 3.56 -8.06
CA LEU A 570 -16.17 4.12 -8.46
C LEU A 570 -16.00 5.58 -8.01
N ALA A 571 -17.08 6.39 -8.05
CA ALA A 571 -17.09 7.82 -7.76
C ALA A 571 -17.35 8.18 -6.28
N GLY A 572 -17.10 7.25 -5.36
CA GLY A 572 -17.31 7.43 -3.91
C GLY A 572 -16.53 8.60 -3.27
N ASN A 573 -16.87 8.96 -2.02
CA ASN A 573 -16.30 10.13 -1.33
C ASN A 573 -14.93 9.84 -0.68
N GLY A 574 -13.86 9.91 -1.47
CA GLY A 574 -12.48 10.02 -0.96
C GLY A 574 -11.54 8.89 -1.39
N LEU A 575 -10.26 9.02 -1.00
CA LEU A 575 -9.11 8.11 -1.20
C LEU A 575 -9.31 6.67 -0.67
N ALA A 576 -10.55 6.27 -0.38
CA ALA A 576 -10.95 5.04 0.30
C ALA A 576 -10.74 3.76 -0.52
N SER A 577 -10.27 3.85 -1.76
CA SER A 577 -10.10 2.67 -2.61
C SER A 577 -8.69 2.07 -2.59
N PHE A 578 -7.71 2.59 -1.85
CA PHE A 578 -6.41 1.92 -1.68
C PHE A 578 -6.53 0.66 -0.80
N SER A 579 -7.21 -0.37 -1.29
CA SER A 579 -7.08 -1.70 -0.73
C SER A 579 -5.87 -2.41 -1.35
N ILE A 580 -4.84 -2.62 -0.53
CA ILE A 580 -3.69 -3.46 -0.85
C ILE A 580 -4.01 -4.94 -0.53
N SER A 581 -5.26 -5.27 -0.16
CA SER A 581 -5.65 -6.64 0.12
C SER A 581 -5.81 -7.41 -1.19
N GLY A 582 -4.88 -8.31 -1.48
CA GLY A 582 -5.11 -9.36 -2.48
C GLY A 582 -6.31 -10.18 -2.04
N GLY A 583 -7.44 -10.02 -2.74
CA GLY A 583 -8.58 -10.92 -2.57
C GLY A 583 -8.15 -12.36 -2.87
N GLU A 584 -8.84 -13.32 -2.28
CA GLU A 584 -8.58 -14.73 -2.59
C GLU A 584 -8.80 -14.99 -4.10
N ASP A 585 -7.79 -15.57 -4.74
CA ASP A 585 -7.77 -16.00 -6.15
C ASP A 585 -8.87 -17.04 -6.41
N THR A 586 -10.11 -16.60 -6.67
CA THR A 586 -11.23 -17.54 -6.86
C THR A 586 -12.11 -17.26 -8.08
N ALA A 587 -11.91 -16.14 -8.78
CA ALA A 587 -12.63 -15.84 -10.02
C ALA A 587 -11.97 -16.52 -11.23
N PRO A 588 -12.74 -17.00 -12.23
CA PRO A 588 -12.17 -17.60 -13.44
C PRO A 588 -11.22 -16.69 -14.19
N ILE A 589 -11.48 -15.39 -14.19
CA ILE A 589 -10.63 -14.35 -14.78
C ILE A 589 -10.50 -13.21 -13.79
N TYR A 590 -9.32 -12.63 -13.66
CA TYR A 590 -9.09 -11.42 -12.87
C TYR A 590 -7.90 -10.61 -13.41
N THR A 591 -7.83 -9.31 -13.11
CA THR A 591 -6.74 -8.44 -13.59
C THR A 591 -5.46 -8.69 -12.80
N ALA A 592 -4.31 -8.63 -13.47
CA ALA A 592 -3.01 -8.83 -12.83
C ALA A 592 -2.05 -7.72 -13.24
N SER A 593 -1.44 -7.06 -12.26
CA SER A 593 -0.33 -6.14 -12.51
C SER A 593 0.99 -6.86 -12.29
N LEU A 594 1.90 -6.78 -13.26
CA LEU A 594 3.23 -7.37 -13.15
C LEU A 594 4.25 -6.33 -12.68
N ASN A 595 3.86 -5.54 -11.67
CA ASN A 595 4.67 -4.47 -11.10
C ASN A 595 5.39 -4.91 -9.82
N GLY A 596 6.46 -4.21 -9.46
CA GLY A 596 7.22 -4.48 -8.24
C GLY A 596 6.56 -4.00 -6.93
N PHE A 597 5.41 -3.33 -7.01
CA PHE A 597 4.64 -2.83 -5.85
C PHE A 597 3.70 -3.88 -5.27
N GLN A 598 3.16 -4.78 -6.11
CA GLN A 598 2.60 -6.05 -5.66
C GLN A 598 3.76 -6.95 -5.20
N PHE A 599 4.37 -6.57 -4.08
CA PHE A 599 4.95 -7.55 -3.17
C PHE A 599 3.86 -8.60 -2.99
N GLY A 600 4.09 -9.80 -3.54
CA GLY A 600 3.32 -10.97 -3.18
C GLY A 600 3.21 -10.94 -1.67
N ALA A 601 1.97 -10.88 -1.18
CA ALA A 601 1.59 -10.91 0.22
C ALA A 601 2.77 -11.38 1.10
N VAL A 602 3.49 -10.43 1.69
CA VAL A 602 4.46 -10.73 2.73
C VAL A 602 3.61 -11.10 3.94
N GLY A 603 3.12 -12.35 3.91
CA GLY A 603 2.00 -12.87 4.70
C GLY A 603 1.28 -14.06 4.05
N ALA A 604 1.20 -14.16 2.71
CA ALA A 604 0.66 -15.36 2.05
C ALA A 604 1.78 -16.32 1.62
N THR A 605 2.59 -16.76 2.59
CA THR A 605 3.23 -18.06 2.46
C THR A 605 2.16 -19.13 2.69
N LYS A 606 1.30 -19.36 1.70
CA LYS A 606 0.66 -20.67 1.58
C LYS A 606 1.56 -21.51 0.67
N PRO A 607 2.23 -22.55 1.18
CA PRO A 607 2.81 -23.56 0.30
C PRO A 607 1.65 -24.15 -0.49
N ALA A 608 1.67 -24.01 -1.81
CA ALA A 608 0.68 -24.62 -2.67
C ALA A 608 0.89 -26.15 -2.64
N THR A 609 0.13 -26.84 -1.79
CA THR A 609 -0.14 -28.27 -1.96
C THR A 609 -1.20 -28.39 -3.07
N GLY A 610 -0.75 -28.39 -4.33
CA GLY A 610 -1.59 -28.43 -5.53
C GLY A 610 -1.12 -27.38 -6.55
N GLY A 611 -0.94 -27.76 -7.82
CA GLY A 611 -0.47 -26.83 -8.86
C GLY A 611 -1.41 -25.62 -9.00
N ASN A 612 -0.85 -24.43 -9.20
CA ASN A 612 -1.63 -23.22 -9.48
C ASN A 612 -2.19 -23.29 -10.92
N PRO A 613 -3.51 -23.30 -11.14
CA PRO A 613 -4.10 -23.43 -12.47
C PRO A 613 -4.11 -22.11 -13.26
N TYR A 614 -3.73 -20.99 -12.64
CA TYR A 614 -3.81 -19.67 -13.26
C TYR A 614 -2.65 -19.39 -14.22
N LYS A 615 -3.00 -18.92 -15.42
CA LYS A 615 -2.06 -18.50 -16.47
C LYS A 615 -2.28 -17.03 -16.85
N LEU A 616 -1.26 -16.37 -17.39
CA LEU A 616 -1.30 -14.97 -17.82
C LEU A 616 -1.85 -14.81 -19.25
N THR A 617 -2.60 -13.74 -19.50
CA THR A 617 -3.03 -13.30 -20.83
C THR A 617 -3.24 -11.79 -20.88
N THR A 618 -3.25 -11.20 -22.08
CA THR A 618 -3.53 -9.76 -22.27
C THR A 618 -5.02 -9.47 -22.17
N TYR A 619 -5.38 -8.20 -22.01
CA TYR A 619 -6.73 -7.71 -22.30
C TYR A 619 -7.18 -8.10 -23.72
N PRO A 620 -8.49 -8.27 -23.96
CA PRO A 620 -8.97 -8.62 -25.28
C PRO A 620 -8.74 -7.49 -26.28
N THR A 621 -8.50 -7.84 -27.53
CA THR A 621 -8.28 -6.91 -28.63
C THR A 621 -9.57 -6.64 -29.40
N GLY A 622 -9.65 -5.45 -29.99
CA GLY A 622 -10.77 -5.00 -30.80
C GLY A 622 -10.46 -5.02 -32.30
N SER A 623 -11.47 -4.74 -33.11
CA SER A 623 -11.27 -4.54 -34.56
C SER A 623 -10.73 -3.14 -34.91
N THR A 624 -10.89 -2.18 -33.99
CA THR A 624 -10.57 -0.77 -34.23
C THR A 624 -9.46 -0.28 -33.30
N TYR A 625 -9.55 -0.57 -32.00
CA TYR A 625 -8.53 -0.22 -31.02
C TYR A 625 -8.20 -1.43 -30.17
N ASN A 626 -6.97 -1.45 -29.66
CA ASN A 626 -6.57 -2.36 -28.59
C ASN A 626 -6.23 -1.53 -27.35
N GLY A 627 -6.68 -1.95 -26.18
CA GLY A 627 -6.28 -1.34 -24.92
C GLY A 627 -5.02 -2.01 -24.35
N ALA A 628 -4.04 -1.21 -23.93
CA ALA A 628 -2.93 -1.68 -23.11
C ALA A 628 -2.66 -0.67 -21.98
N THR A 629 -2.28 -1.14 -20.79
CA THR A 629 -1.78 -0.28 -19.72
C THR A 629 -0.55 -0.89 -19.09
N TYR A 630 0.39 -0.03 -18.69
CA TYR A 630 1.67 -0.43 -18.12
C TYR A 630 2.31 0.75 -17.38
N SER A 631 3.16 0.43 -16.40
CA SER A 631 4.09 1.40 -15.80
C SER A 631 5.48 1.24 -16.41
N ILE A 632 6.32 2.28 -16.28
CA ILE A 632 7.70 2.26 -16.76
C ILE A 632 8.63 2.54 -15.58
N GLY A 633 9.59 1.65 -15.33
CA GLY A 633 10.73 1.94 -14.47
C GLY A 633 11.73 2.82 -15.23
N THR A 634 11.96 4.03 -14.74
CA THR A 634 12.71 5.08 -15.44
C THR A 634 13.95 5.51 -14.68
N ALA A 635 15.03 5.79 -15.41
CA ALA A 635 16.28 6.29 -14.84
C ALA A 635 16.61 7.70 -15.36
N TYR A 636 17.17 8.52 -14.47
CA TYR A 636 17.36 9.96 -14.65
C TYR A 636 18.80 10.36 -14.37
N VAL A 637 19.29 11.39 -15.08
CA VAL A 637 20.56 12.06 -14.77
C VAL A 637 20.22 13.42 -14.15
N SER A 638 20.79 13.69 -12.97
CA SER A 638 20.54 14.94 -12.24
C SER A 638 21.22 16.12 -12.93
N ALA A 639 20.56 17.28 -12.96
CA ALA A 639 21.13 18.51 -13.53
C ALA A 639 22.36 19.02 -12.75
N THR A 640 22.51 18.60 -11.50
CA THR A 640 23.64 18.95 -10.61
C THR A 640 24.82 17.98 -10.72
N SER A 641 24.68 16.90 -11.49
CA SER A 641 25.72 15.87 -11.66
C SER A 641 27.02 16.50 -12.16
N GLN A 642 28.12 16.19 -11.50
CA GLN A 642 29.45 16.59 -11.95
C GLN A 642 30.02 15.63 -13.02
N ASN A 643 29.36 14.49 -13.24
CA ASN A 643 29.80 13.43 -14.15
C ASN A 643 28.63 12.88 -14.99
N PRO A 644 27.93 13.73 -15.77
CA PRO A 644 26.70 13.33 -16.45
C PRO A 644 26.93 12.27 -17.53
N GLU A 645 28.09 12.26 -18.21
CA GLU A 645 28.44 11.23 -19.19
C GLU A 645 28.67 9.88 -18.52
N GLY A 646 29.35 9.85 -17.37
CA GLY A 646 29.53 8.64 -16.57
C GLY A 646 28.19 8.09 -16.07
N CYS A 647 27.31 8.98 -15.62
CA CYS A 647 25.94 8.63 -15.23
C CYS A 647 25.17 8.01 -16.38
N TYR A 648 25.13 8.66 -17.54
CA TYR A 648 24.43 8.11 -18.69
C TYR A 648 24.97 6.73 -19.09
N ARG A 649 26.29 6.53 -19.12
CA ARG A 649 26.88 5.21 -19.42
C ARG A 649 26.46 4.16 -18.38
N TRP A 650 26.42 4.52 -17.10
CA TRP A 650 25.90 3.64 -16.05
C TRP A 650 24.42 3.27 -16.28
N LEU A 651 23.57 4.24 -16.59
CA LEU A 651 22.15 3.99 -16.87
C LEU A 651 21.96 3.15 -18.15
N SER A 652 22.77 3.40 -19.19
CA SER A 652 22.78 2.62 -20.44
C SER A 652 23.16 1.16 -20.15
N THR A 653 24.15 0.93 -19.28
CA THR A 653 24.49 -0.42 -18.75
C THR A 653 23.28 -1.05 -18.05
N LEU A 654 22.65 -0.35 -17.10
CA LEU A 654 21.48 -0.88 -16.37
C LEU A 654 20.32 -1.27 -17.30
N SER A 655 20.07 -0.51 -18.37
CA SER A 655 19.03 -0.83 -19.35
C SER A 655 19.31 -2.10 -20.18
N ARG A 656 20.51 -2.69 -20.06
CA ARG A 656 20.89 -4.00 -20.63
C ARG A 656 20.89 -5.14 -19.61
N HIS A 657 20.66 -4.81 -18.34
CA HIS A 657 20.61 -5.74 -17.23
C HIS A 657 19.23 -5.75 -16.57
N PRO A 658 18.14 -6.05 -17.32
CA PRO A 658 16.79 -6.03 -16.79
C PRO A 658 16.56 -7.09 -15.68
N GLU A 659 17.41 -8.12 -15.59
CA GLU A 659 17.41 -9.10 -14.49
C GLU A 659 17.69 -8.48 -13.11
N LEU A 660 18.23 -7.26 -13.08
CA LEU A 660 18.40 -6.51 -11.83
C LEU A 660 17.08 -5.94 -11.29
N PHE A 661 16.05 -5.87 -12.12
CA PHE A 661 14.77 -5.21 -11.87
C PHE A 661 13.60 -6.18 -11.98
N THR A 662 12.44 -5.78 -11.44
CA THR A 662 11.19 -6.52 -11.61
C THR A 662 10.40 -5.91 -12.77
N GLY A 663 10.16 -6.70 -13.81
CA GLY A 663 9.33 -6.34 -14.95
C GLY A 663 9.85 -6.87 -16.27
N MET A 664 9.12 -6.52 -17.32
CA MET A 664 9.48 -6.77 -18.70
C MET A 664 10.63 -5.84 -19.13
N PRO A 665 11.66 -6.32 -19.85
CA PRO A 665 12.68 -5.44 -20.42
C PRO A 665 12.07 -4.37 -21.32
N ALA A 666 12.55 -3.11 -21.23
CA ALA A 666 12.09 -2.05 -22.12
C ALA A 666 12.64 -2.18 -23.56
N ARG A 667 13.68 -3.00 -23.76
CA ARG A 667 14.32 -3.26 -25.05
C ARG A 667 13.84 -4.57 -25.67
N LEU A 668 13.45 -4.54 -26.95
CA LEU A 668 12.97 -5.68 -27.73
C LEU A 668 14.02 -6.80 -27.83
N SER A 669 15.28 -6.45 -28.09
CA SER A 669 16.40 -7.38 -28.21
C SER A 669 16.64 -8.23 -26.95
N LEU A 670 16.14 -7.80 -25.79
CA LEU A 670 16.32 -8.48 -24.51
C LEU A 670 15.19 -9.47 -24.17
N LEU A 671 14.07 -9.46 -24.91
CA LEU A 671 12.95 -10.39 -24.65
C LEU A 671 13.29 -11.86 -24.92
N ASP A 672 14.27 -12.12 -25.79
CA ASP A 672 14.79 -13.46 -26.11
C ASP A 672 16.17 -13.74 -25.49
N ASN A 673 16.70 -12.81 -24.70
CA ASN A 673 18.00 -12.98 -24.08
C ASN A 673 17.96 -14.10 -23.02
N ALA A 674 18.83 -15.10 -23.15
CA ALA A 674 18.83 -16.28 -22.28
C ALA A 674 19.01 -15.95 -20.79
N ALA A 675 19.82 -14.94 -20.44
CA ALA A 675 20.01 -14.54 -19.04
C ALA A 675 18.75 -13.90 -18.46
N VAL A 676 18.06 -13.10 -19.27
CA VAL A 676 16.79 -12.46 -18.90
C VAL A 676 15.68 -13.50 -18.76
N VAL A 677 15.52 -14.38 -19.75
CA VAL A 677 14.54 -15.48 -19.72
C VAL A 677 14.78 -16.41 -18.53
N ALA A 678 16.04 -16.72 -18.20
CA ALA A 678 16.38 -17.56 -17.05
C ALA A 678 16.04 -16.91 -15.69
N SER A 679 15.95 -15.58 -15.64
CA SER A 679 15.57 -14.84 -14.43
C SER A 679 14.06 -14.71 -14.22
N GLN A 680 13.26 -15.02 -15.25
CA GLN A 680 11.80 -14.86 -15.29
C GLN A 680 11.08 -16.21 -15.09
N LYS A 681 9.79 -16.17 -14.76
CA LYS A 681 8.96 -17.38 -14.80
C LYS A 681 8.62 -17.75 -16.25
N PRO A 682 8.56 -19.05 -16.60
CA PRO A 682 8.25 -19.48 -17.97
C PRO A 682 6.96 -18.87 -18.56
N ASP A 683 5.91 -18.74 -17.73
CA ASP A 683 4.62 -18.16 -18.16
C ASP A 683 4.67 -16.64 -18.35
N GLU A 684 5.59 -15.93 -17.67
CA GLU A 684 5.77 -14.48 -17.80
C GLU A 684 6.47 -14.12 -19.11
N THR A 685 7.47 -14.90 -19.53
CA THR A 685 8.20 -14.65 -20.79
C THR A 685 7.28 -14.73 -22.02
N ALA A 686 6.39 -15.72 -22.07
CA ALA A 686 5.42 -15.84 -23.17
C ALA A 686 4.47 -14.64 -23.20
N PHE A 687 3.97 -14.23 -22.03
CA PHE A 687 3.12 -13.06 -21.88
C PHE A 687 3.83 -11.77 -22.30
N TYR A 688 5.10 -11.55 -21.92
CA TYR A 688 5.86 -10.37 -22.31
C TYR A 688 6.03 -10.25 -23.83
N LYS A 689 6.25 -11.36 -24.54
CA LYS A 689 6.30 -11.37 -26.00
C LYS A 689 4.96 -10.97 -26.62
N GLN A 690 3.87 -11.51 -26.09
CA GLN A 690 2.52 -11.14 -26.51
C GLN A 690 2.24 -9.65 -26.24
N PHE A 691 2.64 -9.12 -25.09
CA PHE A 691 2.48 -7.72 -24.74
C PHE A 691 3.35 -6.80 -25.62
N ALA A 692 4.57 -7.20 -25.95
CA ALA A 692 5.43 -6.47 -26.90
C ALA A 692 4.77 -6.36 -28.28
N ALA A 693 4.23 -7.48 -28.79
CA ALA A 693 3.51 -7.51 -30.06
C ALA A 693 2.25 -6.62 -30.01
N LEU A 694 1.52 -6.62 -28.90
CA LEU A 694 0.39 -5.73 -28.68
C LEU A 694 0.81 -4.25 -28.78
N LEU A 695 1.89 -3.84 -28.12
CA LEU A 695 2.38 -2.46 -28.19
C LEU A 695 2.93 -2.04 -29.56
N GLN A 696 3.34 -3.00 -30.39
CA GLN A 696 3.77 -2.75 -31.77
C GLN A 696 2.60 -2.56 -32.74
N ASP A 697 1.38 -2.99 -32.39
CA ASP A 697 0.20 -2.75 -33.21
C ASP A 697 -0.14 -1.24 -33.21
N PRO A 698 -0.23 -0.59 -34.39
CA PRO A 698 -0.55 0.84 -34.50
C PRO A 698 -1.94 1.22 -33.96
N ASN A 699 -2.84 0.24 -33.79
CA ASN A 699 -4.17 0.44 -33.21
C ASN A 699 -4.18 0.36 -31.68
N THR A 700 -3.04 0.08 -31.05
CA THR A 700 -2.95 -0.02 -29.59
C THR A 700 -2.89 1.36 -28.95
N ILE A 701 -3.78 1.57 -27.99
CA ILE A 701 -3.85 2.76 -27.15
C ILE A 701 -3.24 2.42 -25.79
N ALA A 702 -2.20 3.15 -25.42
CA ALA A 702 -1.59 3.06 -24.10
C ALA A 702 -2.36 3.95 -23.10
N PHE A 703 -3.09 3.31 -22.20
CA PHE A 703 -3.75 3.98 -21.08
C PHE A 703 -2.73 4.19 -19.95
N PRO A 704 -2.63 5.39 -19.37
CA PRO A 704 -1.74 5.63 -18.24
C PRO A 704 -2.07 4.71 -17.06
N SER A 705 -1.05 4.19 -16.39
CA SER A 705 -1.26 3.43 -15.16
C SER A 705 -1.59 4.38 -14.01
N LEU A 706 -2.39 3.92 -13.04
CA LEU A 706 -2.79 4.69 -11.85
C LEU A 706 -1.60 5.34 -11.11
N LEU A 707 -0.44 4.66 -11.08
CA LEU A 707 0.76 5.16 -10.40
C LEU A 707 1.60 6.13 -11.24
N SER A 708 1.44 6.15 -12.57
CA SER A 708 2.20 7.02 -13.48
C SER A 708 1.49 8.34 -13.81
N SER A 709 0.17 8.39 -13.64
CA SER A 709 -0.66 9.57 -13.98
C SER A 709 -1.39 10.21 -12.80
N ALA A 710 -1.18 9.74 -11.56
CA ALA A 710 -1.84 10.28 -10.37
C ALA A 710 -1.58 11.78 -10.22
N SER A 711 -2.58 12.59 -10.56
CA SER A 711 -2.60 14.03 -10.36
C SER A 711 -3.99 14.43 -9.87
N PRO A 712 -4.15 15.53 -9.13
CA PRO A 712 -5.48 16.01 -8.74
C PRO A 712 -6.41 16.21 -9.95
N SER A 713 -5.86 16.60 -11.10
CA SER A 713 -6.61 16.84 -12.33
C SER A 713 -7.10 15.55 -12.99
N SER A 714 -6.24 14.53 -13.11
CA SER A 714 -6.63 13.22 -13.66
C SER A 714 -7.67 12.53 -12.78
N PHE A 715 -7.52 12.61 -11.46
CA PHE A 715 -8.51 12.11 -10.50
C PHE A 715 -9.89 12.74 -10.69
N LEU A 716 -9.95 14.07 -10.87
CA LEU A 716 -11.22 14.78 -11.07
C LEU A 716 -11.91 14.37 -12.38
N ILE A 717 -11.13 14.21 -13.45
CA ILE A 717 -11.62 13.78 -14.75
C ILE A 717 -12.19 12.35 -14.67
N GLU A 718 -11.44 11.43 -14.06
CA GLU A 718 -11.87 10.04 -13.83
C GLU A 718 -13.15 10.01 -12.98
N ARG A 719 -13.22 10.81 -11.91
CA ARG A 719 -14.42 10.89 -11.06
C ARG A 719 -15.69 11.26 -11.86
N TRP A 720 -15.62 12.21 -12.79
CA TRP A 720 -16.81 12.64 -13.53
C TRP A 720 -17.33 11.55 -14.47
N ILE A 721 -16.45 10.81 -15.13
CA ILE A 721 -16.85 9.69 -15.99
C ILE A 721 -17.30 8.49 -15.15
N ASP A 722 -16.62 8.20 -14.04
CA ASP A 722 -16.98 7.13 -13.10
C ASP A 722 -18.37 7.36 -12.50
N LYS A 723 -18.76 8.62 -12.25
CA LYS A 723 -20.12 8.94 -11.79
C LYS A 723 -21.19 8.57 -12.81
N ALA A 724 -20.91 8.71 -14.11
CA ALA A 724 -21.81 8.27 -15.16
C ALA A 724 -21.91 6.73 -15.18
N PHE A 725 -20.80 6.03 -14.94
CA PHE A 725 -20.78 4.56 -14.85
C PHE A 725 -21.59 4.07 -13.64
N ASP A 726 -21.37 4.66 -12.46
CA ASP A 726 -22.07 4.31 -11.23
C ASP A 726 -23.57 4.51 -11.37
N ASN A 727 -23.98 5.66 -11.90
CA ASN A 727 -25.40 5.95 -12.08
C ASN A 727 -26.05 4.97 -13.08
N TYR A 728 -25.34 4.58 -14.13
CA TYR A 728 -25.82 3.64 -15.12
C TYR A 728 -25.96 2.20 -14.57
N VAL A 729 -24.94 1.71 -13.87
CA VAL A 729 -24.87 0.31 -13.39
C VAL A 729 -25.65 0.12 -12.10
N LEU A 730 -25.57 1.06 -11.15
CA LEU A 730 -26.13 0.92 -9.80
C LEU A 730 -27.52 1.56 -9.65
N HIS A 731 -27.88 2.50 -10.53
CA HIS A 731 -29.09 3.33 -10.38
C HIS A 731 -29.97 3.41 -11.63
N ASP A 732 -29.67 2.61 -12.66
CA ASP A 732 -30.41 2.58 -13.95
C ASP A 732 -30.55 3.99 -14.60
N GLY A 733 -29.54 4.83 -14.43
CA GLY A 733 -29.46 6.16 -15.03
C GLY A 733 -29.28 6.15 -16.55
N ASP A 734 -29.38 7.33 -17.19
CA ASP A 734 -29.18 7.48 -18.63
C ASP A 734 -27.70 7.79 -18.93
N LEU A 735 -26.98 6.78 -19.45
CA LEU A 735 -25.54 6.87 -19.70
C LEU A 735 -25.16 8.04 -20.62
N ALA A 736 -25.91 8.25 -21.70
CA ALA A 736 -25.60 9.29 -22.68
C ALA A 736 -25.73 10.70 -22.08
N THR A 737 -26.77 10.95 -21.30
CA THR A 737 -27.01 12.22 -20.60
C THR A 737 -25.93 12.48 -19.54
N ASP A 738 -25.58 11.46 -18.76
CA ASP A 738 -24.58 11.60 -17.71
C ASP A 738 -23.16 11.79 -18.30
N LEU A 739 -22.82 11.10 -19.38
CA LEU A 739 -21.56 11.30 -20.11
C LEU A 739 -21.45 12.70 -20.74
N ALA A 740 -22.55 13.22 -21.33
CA ALA A 740 -22.57 14.57 -21.86
C ALA A 740 -22.38 15.63 -20.75
N THR A 741 -22.93 15.36 -19.57
CA THR A 741 -22.74 16.20 -18.38
C THR A 741 -21.28 16.14 -17.91
N ALA A 742 -20.69 14.94 -17.80
CA ALA A 742 -19.29 14.75 -17.45
C ALA A 742 -18.35 15.46 -18.42
N GLU A 743 -18.63 15.40 -19.74
CA GLU A 743 -17.82 16.09 -20.75
C GLU A 743 -17.87 17.61 -20.59
N THR A 744 -19.05 18.14 -20.25
CA THR A 744 -19.22 19.57 -19.97
C THR A 744 -18.34 19.99 -18.77
N TYR A 745 -18.31 19.20 -17.71
CA TYR A 745 -17.46 19.46 -16.54
C TYR A 745 -15.97 19.38 -16.87
N VAL A 746 -15.54 18.33 -17.59
CA VAL A 746 -14.14 18.19 -18.01
C VAL A 746 -13.69 19.37 -18.88
N LYS A 747 -14.52 19.81 -19.84
CA LYS A 747 -14.21 20.97 -20.69
C LYS A 747 -14.09 22.24 -19.87
N ALA A 748 -15.06 22.54 -19.00
CA ALA A 748 -15.00 23.73 -18.14
C ALA A 748 -13.77 23.71 -17.20
N PHE A 749 -13.44 22.55 -16.64
CA PHE A 749 -12.28 22.40 -15.77
C PHE A 749 -10.95 22.57 -16.51
N THR A 750 -10.80 21.93 -17.67
CA THR A 750 -9.58 22.01 -18.48
C THR A 750 -9.35 23.41 -19.02
N GLU A 751 -10.41 24.12 -19.44
CA GLU A 751 -10.35 25.54 -19.81
C GLU A 751 -9.93 26.43 -18.63
N CYS A 752 -10.50 26.21 -17.44
CA CYS A 752 -10.12 26.96 -16.25
C CYS A 752 -8.65 26.71 -15.87
N ASN A 753 -8.22 25.45 -15.85
CA ASN A 753 -6.86 25.07 -15.50
C ASN A 753 -5.83 25.60 -16.51
N ALA A 754 -6.14 25.59 -17.81
CA ALA A 754 -5.29 26.14 -18.86
C ALA A 754 -5.07 27.65 -18.73
N ASN A 755 -6.00 28.38 -18.09
CA ASN A 755 -5.89 29.82 -17.84
C ASN A 755 -5.09 30.16 -16.57
N LEU A 756 -4.73 29.17 -15.75
CA LEU A 756 -3.87 29.36 -14.58
C LEU A 756 -2.40 29.50 -15.00
N SER A 757 -1.63 30.25 -14.21
CA SER A 757 -0.16 30.28 -14.39
C SER A 757 0.43 28.88 -14.08
N PRO A 758 1.62 28.53 -14.62
CA PRO A 758 2.25 27.24 -14.30
C PRO A 758 2.49 27.01 -12.79
N GLU A 759 2.63 28.08 -12.02
CA GLU A 759 2.76 28.02 -10.55
C GLU A 759 1.39 27.77 -9.89
N ASP A 760 0.33 28.42 -10.37
CA ASP A 760 -1.04 28.22 -9.89
C ASP A 760 -1.61 26.84 -10.27
N GLN A 761 -1.19 26.26 -11.40
CA GLN A 761 -1.55 24.88 -11.78
C GLN A 761 -1.02 23.83 -10.79
N LYS A 762 0.03 24.16 -10.03
CA LYS A 762 0.56 23.32 -8.95
C LYS A 762 -0.16 23.57 -7.62
N ASN A 763 -1.00 24.62 -7.53
CA ASN A 763 -1.71 24.98 -6.33
C ASN A 763 -3.05 24.24 -6.24
N GLN A 764 -3.16 23.31 -5.29
CA GLN A 764 -4.35 22.48 -5.09
C GLN A 764 -5.64 23.30 -4.87
N LEU A 765 -5.57 24.44 -4.16
CA LEU A 765 -6.74 25.29 -3.93
C LEU A 765 -7.24 25.94 -5.23
N LYS A 766 -6.33 26.29 -6.15
CA LYS A 766 -6.69 26.83 -7.46
C LYS A 766 -7.35 25.78 -8.34
N LEU A 767 -6.81 24.55 -8.35
CA LEU A 767 -7.40 23.42 -9.04
C LEU A 767 -8.81 23.08 -8.49
N ILE A 768 -8.96 23.03 -7.16
CA ILE A 768 -10.26 22.83 -6.50
C ILE A 768 -11.24 23.93 -6.91
N ASN A 769 -10.82 25.19 -6.96
CA ASN A 769 -11.69 26.28 -7.41
C ASN A 769 -12.17 26.04 -8.85
N CYS A 770 -11.26 25.72 -9.78
CA CYS A 770 -11.64 25.34 -11.15
C CYS A 770 -12.62 24.17 -11.18
N ALA A 771 -12.40 23.13 -10.36
CA ALA A 771 -13.28 21.98 -10.26
C ALA A 771 -14.68 22.36 -9.75
N THR A 772 -14.77 23.21 -8.72
CA THR A 772 -16.07 23.68 -8.17
C THR A 772 -16.80 24.68 -9.04
N ILE A 773 -16.10 25.36 -9.96
CA ILE A 773 -16.71 26.19 -11.00
C ILE A 773 -17.31 25.28 -12.09
N ALA A 774 -16.57 24.25 -12.50
CA ALA A 774 -17.01 23.28 -13.48
C ALA A 774 -18.19 22.45 -12.97
N ASP A 775 -18.08 21.90 -11.76
CA ASP A 775 -19.10 21.09 -11.08
C ASP A 775 -19.37 21.66 -9.67
N PRO A 776 -20.43 22.47 -9.51
CA PRO A 776 -20.80 23.05 -8.22
C PRO A 776 -21.13 22.02 -7.13
N SER A 777 -21.44 20.77 -7.48
CA SER A 777 -21.73 19.71 -6.49
C SER A 777 -20.49 19.34 -5.67
N LEU A 778 -19.29 19.54 -6.23
CA LEU A 778 -18.01 19.32 -5.56
C LEU A 778 -17.73 20.30 -4.41
N LYS A 779 -18.51 21.38 -4.26
CA LYS A 779 -18.37 22.31 -3.12
C LYS A 779 -18.60 21.62 -1.78
N SER A 780 -19.50 20.63 -1.73
CA SER A 780 -19.74 19.82 -0.53
C SER A 780 -18.56 18.90 -0.21
N LEU A 781 -17.95 18.31 -1.26
CA LEU A 781 -16.78 17.43 -1.17
C LEU A 781 -15.52 18.19 -0.69
N PHE A 782 -15.34 19.44 -1.13
CA PHE A 782 -14.16 20.26 -0.78
C PHE A 782 -14.41 21.29 0.32
N GLY A 783 -15.64 21.43 0.83
CA GLY A 783 -16.02 22.45 1.80
C GLY A 783 -15.25 22.39 3.12
N ALA A 784 -14.77 21.20 3.51
CA ALA A 784 -13.92 21.01 4.68
C ALA A 784 -12.49 21.58 4.50
N PHE A 785 -11.98 21.70 3.28
CA PHE A 785 -10.63 22.20 2.99
C PHE A 785 -10.54 23.74 2.91
N VAL A 786 -11.63 24.41 2.50
CA VAL A 786 -11.64 25.87 2.29
C VAL A 786 -11.96 26.63 3.59
N GLY A 787 -12.66 26.01 4.55
CA GLY A 787 -13.02 26.62 5.83
C GLY A 787 -11.85 26.87 6.80
N ALA A 788 -10.69 26.23 6.59
CA ALA A 788 -9.54 26.35 7.49
C ALA A 788 -8.51 27.44 7.07
N ALA A 789 -8.65 28.01 5.87
CA ALA A 789 -7.73 29.05 5.36
C ALA A 789 -8.31 30.49 5.48
N GLY A 790 -9.53 30.62 6.01
CA GLY A 790 -10.28 31.87 6.05
C GLY A 790 -10.67 32.35 7.46
N SER A 791 -9.94 31.96 8.50
CA SER A 791 -10.10 32.48 9.87
C SER A 791 -8.78 32.59 10.60
#